data_AF-A0A7J6FKE1-F1
#
_entry.id   AF-A0A7J6FKE1-F1
#
_cell.length_a   1.000
_cell.length_b   1.000
_cell.length_c   1.000
_cell.angle_alpha   90.00
_cell.angle_beta   90.00
_cell.angle_gamma   90.00
#
_symmetry.space_group_name_H-M   'P 1'
#
loop_
_entity.id
_entity.type
_entity.pdbx_description
1 polymer ?
#
loop_
_entity_poly.entity_id
_entity_poly.type
_entity_poly.pdbx_seq_one_letter_code
_entity_poly.pdbx_strand_id
1 'polypeptide(L)'
;MMSGYVGILVSDPWLQNQFTQVELRSLKSHFTSMRRESGRLTVGDLASRMSSLKVVGENLTEEERASLIQNYHDNLDDDVDFEFFLRVYLKLNGHASARTGGSAAKNSSAFLKAATTTLLHTISESEKASYVAHINNYLSEDDFLKRYLPLDPSTNDLFEIVKDGLINVAVPGTIDERAINTKRVLNPWERNENHTLCLNSAKAIGCTVVNIGTQDFIEGRRHLVLGVISQIIKIQLLADLNLKKTPQLVELVDDSQDVEELMSLPPEKILLRWMNFQLKKSEYRKIVTNFSTDVKDAEAYAHLLNVLAPEHSKPSALAAKDPFERAKLVLAHADRMGCKRYLTAKDIVEGSPNLNLAFVAHIFQHRNGLSSQTKQISFLETLPDDSQISREERAFRFWLNSQGNSAYINNVFEDTLDKISPGIVNWKIANKPPIKMPFRKVENCNQVVKIGKQLKFSLVNIAGNDIVQGNKKLILAYLWQLLRCNILQLLRNLRFHSHGKEITDVDILEWANTKVSNSGSQSRMDSFKDKSLSDGIFFLELLSAVQPRVVNWSLVTKGVTDEEKKMNASYIISIARKLGCSIFLLPEDITEVNQKMILTLTASIMYWFLKQPVEERPSGISDSEASSQLETISNSTLDDSSSESSIDENRHL
;
A
#
# COMPACT_ATOMS: atom_id res chain seq x y z
N MET A 1 -9.82 -5.66 -32.92
CA MET A 1 -8.66 -6.40 -32.40
C MET A 1 -8.26 -5.81 -31.05
N MET A 2 -8.42 -6.60 -29.99
CA MET A 2 -8.16 -6.20 -28.61
C MET A 2 -6.66 -5.93 -28.37
N SER A 3 -6.29 -4.74 -27.91
CA SER A 3 -5.05 -4.52 -27.18
C SER A 3 -5.27 -4.99 -25.73
N GLY A 4 -5.38 -6.31 -25.55
CA GLY A 4 -5.33 -6.90 -24.21
C GLY A 4 -4.00 -6.55 -23.56
N TYR A 5 -4.02 -6.27 -22.26
CA TYR A 5 -2.80 -6.16 -21.45
C TYR A 5 -2.09 -7.52 -21.43
N VAL A 6 -1.27 -7.81 -22.45
CA VAL A 6 -0.44 -9.01 -22.48
C VAL A 6 0.77 -8.74 -21.60
N GLY A 7 0.78 -9.35 -20.41
CA GLY A 7 1.97 -9.39 -19.55
C GLY A 7 3.13 -10.07 -20.28
N ILE A 8 4.37 -9.72 -19.91
CA ILE A 8 5.51 -10.46 -20.40
C ILE A 8 5.50 -11.81 -19.71
N LEU A 9 5.39 -12.88 -20.51
CA LEU A 9 5.51 -14.25 -20.06
C LEU A 9 6.97 -14.69 -20.20
N VAL A 10 7.52 -15.21 -19.11
CA VAL A 10 8.75 -16.00 -19.07
C VAL A 10 8.32 -17.45 -18.88
N SER A 11 8.89 -18.35 -19.67
CA SER A 11 8.52 -19.78 -19.72
C SER A 11 8.90 -20.50 -18.44
N ASP A 12 10.01 -20.09 -17.81
CA ASP A 12 10.40 -20.56 -16.48
C ASP A 12 9.54 -19.87 -15.39
N PRO A 13 8.66 -20.62 -14.67
CA PRO A 13 7.81 -20.08 -13.61
C PRO A 13 8.59 -19.57 -12.39
N TRP A 14 9.76 -20.14 -12.10
CA TRP A 14 10.62 -19.65 -11.02
C TRP A 14 11.15 -18.27 -11.37
N LEU A 15 11.66 -18.12 -12.60
CA LEU A 15 12.24 -16.88 -13.09
C LEU A 15 11.17 -15.78 -13.25
N GLN A 16 9.99 -16.13 -13.77
CA GLN A 16 8.83 -15.22 -13.86
C GLN A 16 8.47 -14.62 -12.49
N ASN A 17 8.50 -15.44 -11.44
CA ASN A 17 8.17 -15.02 -10.07
C ASN A 17 9.24 -14.14 -9.39
N GLN A 18 10.43 -14.04 -9.99
CA GLN A 18 11.48 -13.15 -9.50
C GLN A 18 11.29 -11.69 -9.95
N PHE A 19 10.33 -11.36 -10.82
CA PHE A 19 10.20 -10.00 -11.34
C PHE A 19 8.75 -9.48 -11.30
N THR A 20 8.58 -8.17 -11.06
CA THR A 20 7.32 -7.48 -11.32
C THR A 20 7.03 -7.38 -12.82
N GLN A 21 5.76 -7.28 -13.24
CA GLN A 21 5.46 -7.00 -14.66
C GLN A 21 6.05 -5.66 -15.15
N VAL A 22 6.22 -4.69 -14.25
CA VAL A 22 6.88 -3.41 -14.54
C VAL A 22 8.38 -3.63 -14.78
N GLU A 23 9.05 -4.40 -13.93
CA GLU A 23 10.45 -4.76 -14.09
C GLU A 23 10.68 -5.60 -15.34
N LEU A 24 9.86 -6.63 -15.60
CA LEU A 24 9.95 -7.42 -16.83
C LEU A 24 9.82 -6.53 -18.07
N ARG A 25 8.91 -5.53 -18.06
CA ARG A 25 8.77 -4.59 -19.18
C ARG A 25 9.98 -3.70 -19.35
N SER A 26 10.50 -3.17 -18.24
CA SER A 26 11.72 -2.36 -18.25
C SER A 26 12.91 -3.17 -18.78
N LEU A 27 13.14 -4.35 -18.21
CA LEU A 27 14.23 -5.25 -18.59
C LEU A 27 14.09 -5.76 -20.03
N LYS A 28 12.87 -6.06 -20.49
CA LYS A 28 12.62 -6.45 -21.88
C LYS A 28 12.86 -5.29 -22.83
N SER A 29 12.49 -4.06 -22.46
CA SER A 29 12.80 -2.86 -23.23
C SER A 29 14.32 -2.68 -23.36
N HIS A 30 15.05 -2.79 -22.25
CA HIS A 30 16.51 -2.73 -22.22
C HIS A 30 17.17 -3.83 -23.07
N PHE A 31 16.76 -5.09 -22.89
CA PHE A 31 17.24 -6.23 -23.68
C PHE A 31 16.99 -6.02 -25.19
N THR A 32 15.79 -5.55 -25.56
CA THR A 32 15.44 -5.30 -26.95
C THR A 32 16.19 -4.10 -27.54
N SER A 33 16.55 -3.10 -26.72
CA SER A 33 17.43 -2.00 -27.13
C SER A 33 18.85 -2.50 -27.38
N MET A 34 19.41 -3.25 -26.43
CA MET A 34 20.76 -3.81 -26.53
C MET A 34 20.92 -4.70 -27.77
N ARG A 35 19.92 -5.54 -28.06
CA ARG A 35 19.92 -6.42 -29.24
C ARG A 35 19.74 -5.66 -30.56
N ARG A 36 18.99 -4.55 -30.57
CA ARG A 36 18.79 -3.71 -31.77
C ARG A 36 20.06 -2.94 -32.17
N GLU A 37 20.87 -2.56 -31.19
CA GLU A 37 22.11 -1.81 -31.43
C GLU A 37 23.25 -2.66 -32.02
N SER A 38 23.26 -3.98 -31.76
CA SER A 38 24.33 -4.89 -32.23
C SER A 38 23.87 -5.94 -33.25
N GLY A 39 22.57 -6.07 -33.54
CA GLY A 39 22.00 -7.10 -34.41
C GLY A 39 21.95 -8.50 -33.77
N ARG A 40 22.94 -8.86 -32.95
CA ARG A 40 23.04 -10.08 -32.13
C ARG A 40 23.60 -9.72 -30.75
N LEU A 41 23.13 -10.36 -29.68
CA LEU A 41 23.60 -10.09 -28.31
C LEU A 41 24.30 -11.34 -27.79
N THR A 42 25.62 -11.30 -27.67
CA THR A 42 26.38 -12.46 -27.17
C THR A 42 26.60 -12.40 -25.66
N VAL A 43 26.97 -13.52 -25.05
CA VAL A 43 27.28 -13.58 -23.62
C VAL A 43 28.43 -12.63 -23.24
N GLY A 44 29.44 -12.49 -24.12
CA GLY A 44 30.54 -11.54 -23.94
C GLY A 44 30.10 -10.07 -23.92
N ASP A 45 29.06 -9.71 -24.67
CA ASP A 45 28.55 -8.33 -24.74
C ASP A 45 27.83 -7.89 -23.45
N LEU A 46 27.35 -8.84 -22.64
CA LEU A 46 26.54 -8.54 -21.45
C LEU A 46 27.33 -7.76 -20.39
N ALA A 47 28.62 -8.03 -20.22
CA ALA A 47 29.45 -7.37 -19.21
C ALA A 47 29.54 -5.86 -19.44
N SER A 48 29.68 -5.44 -20.70
CA SER A 48 29.75 -4.04 -21.09
C SER A 48 28.36 -3.40 -21.15
N ARG A 49 27.37 -4.08 -21.74
CA ARG A 49 26.03 -3.49 -22.00
C ARG A 49 25.14 -3.40 -20.75
N MET A 50 25.30 -4.30 -19.79
CA MET A 50 24.59 -4.23 -18.51
C MET A 50 25.09 -3.10 -17.60
N SER A 51 26.15 -2.37 -17.98
CA SER A 51 26.59 -1.14 -17.30
C SER A 51 25.52 -0.04 -17.28
N SER A 52 24.61 -0.06 -18.26
CA SER A 52 23.50 0.89 -18.37
C SER A 52 22.35 0.63 -17.38
N LEU A 53 22.34 -0.55 -16.73
CA LEU A 53 21.30 -0.92 -15.77
C LEU A 53 21.65 -0.37 -14.39
N LYS A 54 20.81 0.50 -13.83
CA LYS A 54 21.09 1.23 -12.57
C LYS A 54 21.67 0.39 -11.43
N VAL A 55 21.14 -0.82 -11.19
CA VAL A 55 21.53 -1.62 -10.01
C VAL A 55 22.84 -2.38 -10.20
N VAL A 56 23.05 -2.92 -11.40
CA VAL A 56 24.22 -3.76 -11.76
C VAL A 56 25.37 -2.93 -12.32
N GLY A 57 25.04 -1.82 -12.97
CA GLY A 57 25.95 -0.88 -13.62
C GLY A 57 26.74 -0.03 -12.65
N GLU A 58 26.08 0.51 -11.63
CA GLU A 58 26.69 1.43 -10.66
C GLU A 58 27.48 0.71 -9.55
N ASN A 59 27.20 -0.56 -9.29
CA ASN A 59 27.73 -1.30 -8.13
C ASN A 59 28.83 -2.34 -8.46
N LEU A 60 29.03 -2.66 -9.74
CA LEU A 60 30.04 -3.63 -10.20
C LEU A 60 30.88 -3.00 -11.32
N THR A 61 32.19 -3.26 -11.34
CA THR A 61 33.04 -2.86 -12.47
C THR A 61 32.80 -3.80 -13.67
N GLU A 62 33.23 -3.38 -14.86
CA GLU A 62 33.09 -4.20 -16.07
C GLU A 62 33.88 -5.51 -15.99
N GLU A 63 35.07 -5.48 -15.39
CA GLU A 63 35.92 -6.64 -15.14
C GLU A 63 35.27 -7.64 -14.17
N GLU A 64 34.60 -7.14 -13.13
CA GLU A 64 33.86 -7.97 -12.18
C GLU A 64 32.62 -8.60 -12.82
N ARG A 65 31.89 -7.86 -13.66
CA ARG A 65 30.77 -8.40 -14.44
C ARG A 65 31.26 -9.48 -15.40
N ALA A 66 32.34 -9.24 -16.13
CA ALA A 66 32.93 -10.19 -17.06
C ALA A 66 33.38 -11.48 -16.35
N SER A 67 34.08 -11.36 -15.22
CA SER A 67 34.50 -12.52 -14.42
C SER A 67 33.30 -13.32 -13.88
N LEU A 68 32.26 -12.64 -13.39
CA LEU A 68 31.05 -13.32 -12.91
C LEU A 68 30.35 -14.05 -14.06
N ILE A 69 30.16 -13.40 -15.21
CA ILE A 69 29.51 -14.01 -16.38
C ILE A 69 30.32 -15.21 -16.90
N GLN A 70 31.65 -15.11 -16.98
CA GLN A 70 32.54 -16.17 -17.44
C GLN A 70 32.55 -17.40 -16.52
N ASN A 71 32.35 -17.21 -15.21
CA ASN A 71 32.17 -18.33 -14.27
C ASN A 71 30.83 -19.08 -14.45
N TYR A 72 29.89 -18.53 -15.23
CA TYR A 72 28.55 -19.09 -15.41
C TYR A 72 28.29 -19.64 -16.81
N HIS A 73 29.12 -19.29 -17.80
CA HIS A 73 28.97 -19.75 -19.16
C HIS A 73 30.35 -19.88 -19.81
N ASP A 74 30.69 -21.08 -20.28
CA ASP A 74 32.02 -21.38 -20.82
C ASP A 74 32.25 -20.74 -22.21
N ASN A 75 31.18 -20.58 -22.99
CA ASN A 75 31.24 -20.00 -24.33
C ASN A 75 30.67 -18.57 -24.35
N LEU A 76 31.50 -17.61 -24.74
CA LEU A 76 31.17 -16.19 -24.76
C LEU A 76 30.48 -15.74 -26.08
N ASP A 77 30.53 -16.57 -27.13
CA ASP A 77 29.97 -16.28 -28.46
C ASP A 77 28.49 -16.73 -28.62
N ASP A 78 27.92 -17.34 -27.57
CA ASP A 78 26.54 -17.82 -27.61
C ASP A 78 25.53 -16.66 -27.61
N ASP A 79 24.44 -16.82 -28.37
CA ASP A 79 23.38 -15.82 -28.44
C ASP A 79 22.54 -15.82 -27.16
N VAL A 80 22.23 -14.63 -26.65
CA VAL A 80 21.53 -14.45 -25.39
C VAL A 80 20.05 -14.28 -25.65
N ASP A 81 19.25 -15.24 -25.18
CA ASP A 81 17.82 -15.07 -25.09
C ASP A 81 17.39 -14.23 -23.85
N PHE A 82 16.12 -13.87 -23.80
CA PHE A 82 15.62 -13.02 -22.74
C PHE A 82 15.63 -13.70 -21.36
N GLU A 83 15.47 -15.01 -21.28
CA GLU A 83 15.46 -15.72 -19.99
C GLU A 83 16.87 -15.83 -19.42
N PHE A 84 17.85 -16.12 -20.27
CA PHE A 84 19.26 -16.12 -19.92
C PHE A 84 19.70 -14.73 -19.45
N PHE A 85 19.29 -13.68 -20.15
CA PHE A 85 19.51 -12.29 -19.72
C PHE A 85 18.98 -12.02 -18.31
N LEU A 86 17.76 -12.48 -18.00
CA LEU A 86 17.16 -12.32 -16.67
C LEU A 86 17.92 -13.12 -15.59
N ARG A 87 18.39 -14.34 -15.88
CA ARG A 87 19.19 -15.15 -14.95
C ARG A 87 20.53 -14.49 -14.62
N VAL A 88 21.22 -13.96 -15.64
CA VAL A 88 22.48 -13.22 -15.46
C VAL A 88 22.24 -11.96 -14.62
N TYR A 89 21.17 -11.22 -14.92
CA TYR A 89 20.79 -10.03 -14.15
C TYR A 89 20.56 -10.33 -12.66
N LEU A 90 19.81 -11.38 -12.31
CA LEU A 90 19.58 -11.76 -10.92
C LEU A 90 20.86 -12.11 -10.16
N LYS A 91 21.78 -12.83 -10.81
CA LYS A 91 23.06 -13.21 -10.19
C LYS A 91 23.95 -12.00 -9.96
N LEU A 92 24.09 -11.12 -10.94
CA LEU A 92 24.84 -9.89 -10.80
C LEU A 92 24.24 -9.00 -9.70
N ASN A 93 22.91 -8.92 -9.62
CA ASN A 93 22.22 -8.20 -8.55
C ASN A 93 22.47 -8.82 -7.16
N GLY A 94 22.47 -10.15 -7.05
CA GLY A 94 22.81 -10.87 -5.81
C GLY A 94 24.23 -10.58 -5.33
N HIS A 95 25.21 -10.57 -6.23
CA HIS A 95 26.60 -10.24 -5.91
C HIS A 95 26.80 -8.75 -5.57
N ALA A 96 26.12 -7.84 -6.27
CA ALA A 96 26.13 -6.41 -5.97
C ALA A 96 25.57 -6.12 -4.57
N SER A 97 24.49 -6.83 -4.20
CA SER A 97 23.82 -6.71 -2.90
C SER A 97 24.67 -7.25 -1.73
N ALA A 98 25.41 -8.35 -1.96
CA ALA A 98 26.30 -8.92 -0.94
C ALA A 98 27.47 -7.99 -0.58
N ARG A 99 27.97 -7.19 -1.53
CA ARG A 99 29.05 -6.21 -1.28
C ARG A 99 28.57 -4.94 -0.57
N THR A 100 27.35 -4.48 -0.84
CA THR A 100 26.80 -3.27 -0.20
C THR A 100 26.39 -3.48 1.26
N GLY A 101 26.24 -4.74 1.70
CA GLY A 101 25.97 -5.10 3.10
C GLY A 101 27.04 -4.66 4.11
N GLY A 102 28.27 -4.38 3.68
CA GLY A 102 29.36 -3.93 4.55
C GLY A 102 29.53 -2.41 4.67
N SER A 103 29.07 -1.62 3.69
CA SER A 103 29.41 -0.19 3.58
C SER A 103 28.19 0.76 3.55
N ALA A 104 26.97 0.24 3.45
CA ALA A 104 25.73 1.04 3.58
C ALA A 104 25.43 1.51 5.02
N ALA A 105 26.19 1.05 6.03
CA ALA A 105 26.02 1.41 7.43
C ALA A 105 26.27 2.91 7.75
N LYS A 106 26.76 3.72 6.80
CA LYS A 106 26.93 5.18 6.99
C LYS A 106 25.75 6.03 6.50
N ASN A 107 24.73 5.44 5.87
CA ASN A 107 23.51 6.15 5.47
C ASN A 107 22.29 5.65 6.24
N SER A 108 22.20 6.05 7.50
CA SER A 108 21.10 5.84 8.46
C SER A 108 19.72 6.39 8.03
N SER A 109 19.53 6.76 6.75
CA SER A 109 18.25 7.20 6.18
C SER A 109 17.59 6.18 5.23
N ALA A 110 18.23 5.04 4.96
CA ALA A 110 17.64 4.00 4.11
C ALA A 110 16.46 3.27 4.79
N PHE A 111 16.45 3.20 6.12
CA PHE A 111 15.39 2.56 6.91
C PHE A 111 13.99 3.22 6.72
N LEU A 112 13.94 4.51 6.40
CA LEU A 112 12.69 5.23 6.10
C LEU A 112 12.41 5.36 4.59
N LYS A 113 13.38 5.03 3.73
CA LYS A 113 13.22 5.04 2.26
C LYS A 113 12.77 3.68 1.72
N ALA A 114 12.98 2.61 2.48
CA ALA A 114 12.67 1.23 2.09
C ALA A 114 11.23 0.79 2.46
N ALA A 115 10.25 1.70 2.37
CA ALA A 115 8.84 1.31 2.31
C ALA A 115 8.45 0.75 0.93
N THR A 116 9.35 0.85 -0.04
CA THR A 116 9.23 0.19 -1.34
C THR A 116 9.56 -1.29 -1.17
N THR A 117 8.65 -2.14 -1.62
CA THR A 117 8.85 -3.56 -1.91
C THR A 117 10.32 -3.88 -2.19
N THR A 118 10.88 -4.70 -1.31
CA THR A 118 12.17 -5.38 -1.39
C THR A 118 12.80 -5.40 -2.80
N LEU A 119 13.91 -4.67 -2.97
CA LEU A 119 14.94 -4.95 -4.00
C LEU A 119 15.59 -6.34 -3.82
N LEU A 120 15.25 -7.05 -2.73
CA LEU A 120 15.72 -8.38 -2.38
C LEU A 120 14.58 -9.38 -2.60
N HIS A 121 14.66 -10.19 -3.67
CA HIS A 121 13.73 -11.31 -3.89
C HIS A 121 13.90 -12.47 -2.89
N THR A 122 14.76 -12.30 -1.88
CA THR A 122 15.04 -13.28 -0.83
C THR A 122 14.01 -13.16 0.29
N ILE A 123 13.18 -14.19 0.43
CA ILE A 123 12.22 -14.32 1.52
C ILE A 123 12.96 -14.74 2.79
N SER A 124 12.76 -14.03 3.90
CA SER A 124 13.16 -14.52 5.20
C SER A 124 12.17 -15.59 5.67
N GLU A 125 12.62 -16.85 5.75
CA GLU A 125 11.80 -17.96 6.26
C GLU A 125 11.36 -17.70 7.71
N SER A 126 12.18 -17.00 8.50
CA SER A 126 11.82 -16.62 9.86
C SER A 126 10.69 -15.58 9.90
N GLU A 127 10.75 -14.57 9.01
CA GLU A 127 9.65 -13.60 8.89
C GLU A 127 8.36 -14.27 8.44
N LYS A 128 8.43 -15.13 7.42
CA LYS A 128 7.28 -15.92 6.97
C LYS A 128 6.69 -16.73 8.12
N ALA A 129 7.51 -17.47 8.87
CA ALA A 129 7.05 -18.26 9.99
C ALA A 129 6.38 -17.41 11.08
N SER A 130 6.96 -16.25 11.38
CA SER A 130 6.42 -15.29 12.35
C SER A 130 5.08 -14.69 11.90
N TYR A 131 4.95 -14.35 10.61
CA TYR A 131 3.70 -13.83 10.03
C TYR A 131 2.60 -14.90 9.96
N VAL A 132 2.94 -16.13 9.61
CA VAL A 132 2.00 -17.27 9.69
C VAL A 132 1.53 -17.50 11.11
N ALA A 133 2.44 -17.49 12.08
CA ALA A 133 2.08 -17.60 13.50
C ALA A 133 1.20 -16.43 13.95
N HIS A 134 1.44 -15.22 13.46
CA HIS A 134 0.58 -14.07 13.72
C HIS A 134 -0.85 -14.30 13.22
N ILE A 135 -0.98 -14.68 11.94
CA ILE A 135 -2.25 -14.96 11.26
C ILE A 135 -3.03 -16.06 11.99
N ASN A 136 -2.39 -17.19 12.27
CA ASN A 136 -3.03 -18.33 12.95
C ASN A 136 -3.64 -17.94 14.29
N ASN A 137 -2.93 -17.10 15.05
CA ASN A 137 -3.44 -16.68 16.36
C ASN A 137 -4.54 -15.62 16.24
N TYR A 138 -4.37 -14.63 15.36
CA TYR A 138 -5.28 -13.49 15.28
C TYR A 138 -6.61 -13.84 14.57
N LEU A 139 -6.57 -14.77 13.63
CA LEU A 139 -7.73 -15.21 12.85
C LEU A 139 -8.25 -16.60 13.26
N SER A 140 -7.75 -17.17 14.38
CA SER A 140 -8.14 -18.51 14.85
C SER A 140 -9.66 -18.68 15.03
N GLU A 141 -10.33 -17.62 15.46
CA GLU A 141 -11.77 -17.59 15.72
C GLU A 141 -12.60 -17.03 14.54
N ASP A 142 -11.99 -16.80 13.38
CA ASP A 142 -12.71 -16.34 12.19
C ASP A 142 -13.56 -17.47 11.59
N ASP A 143 -14.88 -17.28 11.50
CA ASP A 143 -15.83 -18.29 11.05
C ASP A 143 -15.54 -18.83 9.63
N PHE A 144 -15.00 -17.97 8.76
CA PHE A 144 -14.70 -18.36 7.39
C PHE A 144 -13.33 -19.06 7.29
N LEU A 145 -12.29 -18.47 7.90
CA LEU A 145 -10.91 -18.90 7.82
C LEU A 145 -10.56 -20.09 8.73
N LYS A 146 -11.40 -20.41 9.72
CA LYS A 146 -11.23 -21.59 10.60
C LYS A 146 -11.04 -22.91 9.84
N ARG A 147 -11.54 -23.02 8.61
CA ARG A 147 -11.35 -24.21 7.74
C ARG A 147 -9.96 -24.30 7.09
N TYR A 148 -9.25 -23.18 7.03
CA TYR A 148 -7.91 -23.07 6.43
C TYR A 148 -6.81 -22.93 7.49
N LEU A 149 -7.18 -22.59 8.73
CA LEU A 149 -6.28 -22.40 9.86
C LEU A 149 -6.24 -23.67 10.73
N PRO A 150 -5.09 -23.99 11.38
CA PRO A 150 -3.83 -23.24 11.33
C PRO A 150 -3.01 -23.56 10.07
N LEU A 151 -2.32 -22.54 9.54
CA LEU A 151 -1.33 -22.69 8.48
C LEU A 151 -0.01 -23.21 9.01
N ASP A 152 0.62 -24.07 8.23
CA ASP A 152 1.98 -24.51 8.49
C ASP A 152 2.99 -23.45 8.00
N PRO A 153 3.85 -22.89 8.88
CA PRO A 153 4.87 -21.91 8.47
C PRO A 153 5.90 -22.48 7.49
N SER A 154 6.07 -23.80 7.42
CA SER A 154 7.04 -24.46 6.53
C SER A 154 6.54 -24.65 5.11
N THR A 155 5.22 -24.62 4.88
CA THR A 155 4.59 -24.88 3.57
C THR A 155 4.33 -23.58 2.79
N ASN A 156 3.79 -23.69 1.57
CA ASN A 156 3.36 -22.55 0.76
C ASN A 156 1.88 -22.20 0.96
N ASP A 157 1.20 -22.77 1.96
CA ASP A 157 -0.25 -22.65 2.13
C ASP A 157 -0.71 -21.20 2.31
N LEU A 158 0.12 -20.38 2.95
CA LEU A 158 -0.09 -18.93 3.04
C LEU A 158 -0.28 -18.31 1.65
N PHE A 159 0.57 -18.64 0.69
CA PHE A 159 0.53 -18.05 -0.64
C PHE A 159 -0.64 -18.57 -1.48
N GLU A 160 -1.11 -19.79 -1.20
CA GLU A 160 -2.28 -20.36 -1.88
C GLU A 160 -3.58 -19.70 -1.40
N ILE A 161 -3.75 -19.49 -0.09
CA ILE A 161 -4.95 -18.85 0.47
C ILE A 161 -5.04 -17.38 0.04
N VAL A 162 -3.90 -16.70 -0.01
CA VAL A 162 -3.88 -15.29 -0.42
C VAL A 162 -4.38 -15.12 -1.85
N LYS A 163 -4.31 -16.13 -2.74
CA LYS A 163 -4.83 -16.02 -4.12
C LYS A 163 -6.32 -15.72 -4.19
N ASP A 164 -7.10 -16.03 -3.15
CA ASP A 164 -8.54 -15.75 -3.11
C ASP A 164 -8.90 -14.39 -2.46
N GLY A 165 -7.88 -13.62 -2.04
CA GLY A 165 -8.03 -12.21 -1.61
C GLY A 165 -8.47 -12.03 -0.16
N LEU A 166 -8.24 -13.04 0.68
CA LEU A 166 -8.76 -13.17 2.03
C LEU A 166 -7.76 -12.68 3.10
N ILE A 167 -7.42 -11.40 3.08
CA ILE A 167 -6.65 -10.79 4.17
C ILE A 167 -7.47 -9.65 4.76
N ASN A 168 -8.36 -9.98 5.71
CA ASN A 168 -8.93 -8.98 6.63
C ASN A 168 -8.19 -9.00 7.99
N VAL A 169 -6.85 -9.09 7.94
CA VAL A 169 -6.00 -9.12 9.14
C VAL A 169 -5.78 -7.72 9.72
N ALA A 170 -6.09 -6.66 8.95
CA ALA A 170 -5.77 -5.30 9.31
C ALA A 170 -6.88 -4.59 10.11
N VAL A 171 -6.48 -3.52 10.81
CA VAL A 171 -7.30 -2.52 11.54
C VAL A 171 -8.82 -2.79 11.48
N PRO A 172 -9.43 -3.29 12.58
CA PRO A 172 -10.87 -3.58 12.63
C PRO A 172 -11.72 -2.41 12.11
N GLY A 173 -12.74 -2.74 11.31
CA GLY A 173 -13.62 -1.75 10.68
C GLY A 173 -13.06 -1.08 9.42
N THR A 174 -11.92 -1.52 8.88
CA THR A 174 -11.39 -1.00 7.60
C THR A 174 -12.17 -1.51 6.39
N ILE A 175 -12.52 -2.81 6.41
CA ILE A 175 -13.31 -3.48 5.39
C ILE A 175 -14.58 -3.98 6.04
N ASP A 176 -15.71 -3.69 5.41
CA ASP A 176 -16.98 -4.36 5.72
C ASP A 176 -16.96 -5.74 5.07
N GLU A 177 -16.89 -6.79 5.90
CA GLU A 177 -16.77 -8.18 5.46
C GLU A 177 -17.94 -8.63 4.57
N ARG A 178 -19.08 -7.96 4.68
CA ARG A 178 -20.25 -8.18 3.82
C ARG A 178 -19.98 -7.87 2.35
N ALA A 179 -18.96 -7.08 2.04
CA ALA A 179 -18.54 -6.79 0.67
C ALA A 179 -17.60 -7.86 0.08
N ILE A 180 -17.00 -8.72 0.92
CA ILE A 180 -16.04 -9.74 0.50
C ILE A 180 -16.79 -10.91 -0.15
N ASN A 181 -16.29 -11.40 -1.28
CA ASN A 181 -16.81 -12.61 -1.88
C ASN A 181 -16.24 -13.83 -1.11
N THR A 182 -17.08 -14.49 -0.32
CA THR A 182 -16.72 -15.60 0.59
C THR A 182 -17.26 -16.96 0.13
N LYS A 183 -17.49 -17.13 -1.19
CA LYS A 183 -17.88 -18.44 -1.74
C LYS A 183 -16.73 -19.43 -1.64
N ARG A 184 -17.05 -20.73 -1.55
CA ARG A 184 -16.04 -21.81 -1.51
C ARG A 184 -15.17 -21.86 -2.77
N VAL A 185 -15.76 -21.54 -3.92
CA VAL A 185 -15.07 -21.44 -5.20
C VAL A 185 -15.42 -20.08 -5.78
N LEU A 186 -14.40 -19.23 -5.94
CA LEU A 186 -14.52 -17.91 -6.53
C LEU A 186 -14.25 -17.99 -8.02
N ASN A 187 -15.07 -17.31 -8.81
CA ASN A 187 -14.73 -17.10 -10.21
C ASN A 187 -13.60 -16.05 -10.33
N PRO A 188 -12.91 -15.95 -11.50
CA PRO A 188 -11.78 -15.03 -11.66
C PRO A 188 -12.13 -13.57 -11.39
N TRP A 189 -13.37 -13.15 -11.67
CA TRP A 189 -13.83 -11.79 -11.43
C TRP A 189 -14.02 -11.52 -9.94
N GLU A 190 -14.72 -12.40 -9.21
CA GLU A 190 -14.94 -12.31 -7.77
C GLU A 190 -13.61 -12.29 -6.99
N ARG A 191 -12.63 -13.08 -7.45
CA ARG A 191 -11.27 -13.08 -6.92
C ARG A 191 -10.58 -11.72 -7.14
N ASN A 192 -10.65 -11.19 -8.36
CA ASN A 192 -10.08 -9.89 -8.68
C ASN A 192 -10.74 -8.75 -7.89
N GLU A 193 -12.05 -8.83 -7.63
CA GLU A 193 -12.75 -7.88 -6.77
C GLU A 193 -12.24 -7.92 -5.33
N ASN A 194 -12.03 -9.10 -4.74
CA ASN A 194 -11.45 -9.24 -3.41
C ASN A 194 -10.05 -8.61 -3.33
N HIS A 195 -9.20 -8.85 -4.34
CA HIS A 195 -7.87 -8.23 -4.42
C HIS A 195 -7.92 -6.71 -4.58
N THR A 196 -8.86 -6.23 -5.37
CA THR A 196 -9.07 -4.79 -5.58
C THR A 196 -9.50 -4.11 -4.27
N LEU A 197 -10.43 -4.74 -3.55
CA LEU A 197 -10.85 -4.32 -2.20
C LEU A 197 -9.66 -4.34 -1.23
N CYS A 198 -8.88 -5.42 -1.20
CA CYS A 198 -7.71 -5.56 -0.34
C CYS A 198 -6.67 -4.44 -0.59
N LEU A 199 -6.26 -4.22 -1.84
CA LEU A 199 -5.25 -3.22 -2.18
C LEU A 199 -5.70 -1.80 -1.89
N ASN A 200 -6.95 -1.44 -2.22
CA ASN A 200 -7.47 -0.11 -1.93
C ASN A 200 -7.68 0.12 -0.43
N SER A 201 -8.03 -0.92 0.32
CA SER A 201 -8.15 -0.85 1.77
C SER A 201 -6.78 -0.76 2.45
N ALA A 202 -5.76 -1.46 1.94
CA ALA A 202 -4.37 -1.34 2.38
C ALA A 202 -3.86 0.10 2.21
N LYS A 203 -4.14 0.76 1.07
CA LYS A 203 -3.82 2.19 0.86
C LYS A 203 -4.51 3.08 1.91
N ALA A 204 -5.77 2.80 2.22
CA ALA A 204 -6.58 3.61 3.14
C ALA A 204 -6.15 3.50 4.62
N ILE A 205 -5.33 2.51 4.96
CA ILE A 205 -4.70 2.38 6.29
C ILE A 205 -3.22 2.82 6.30
N GLY A 206 -2.68 3.24 5.16
CA GLY A 206 -1.32 3.76 5.04
C GLY A 206 -0.28 2.77 4.52
N CYS A 207 -0.68 1.60 3.99
CA CYS A 207 0.25 0.72 3.29
C CYS A 207 0.70 1.34 1.96
N THR A 208 1.97 1.14 1.62
CA THR A 208 2.56 1.55 0.35
C THR A 208 2.51 0.38 -0.64
N VAL A 209 1.46 0.34 -1.48
CA VAL A 209 1.21 -0.74 -2.44
C VAL A 209 1.24 -0.27 -3.90
N VAL A 210 1.99 0.79 -4.20
CA VAL A 210 1.97 1.47 -5.51
C VAL A 210 2.48 0.55 -6.64
N ASN A 211 3.44 -0.32 -6.34
CA ASN A 211 4.02 -1.25 -7.30
C ASN A 211 3.41 -2.66 -7.23
N ILE A 212 2.23 -2.80 -6.62
CA ILE A 212 1.57 -4.09 -6.42
C ILE A 212 0.17 -4.04 -7.03
N GLY A 213 -0.07 -4.89 -8.03
CA GLY A 213 -1.35 -5.06 -8.71
C GLY A 213 -2.11 -6.28 -8.22
N THR A 214 -3.38 -6.40 -8.64
CA THR A 214 -4.23 -7.56 -8.32
C THR A 214 -3.65 -8.86 -8.87
N GLN A 215 -3.01 -8.80 -10.04
CA GLN A 215 -2.38 -9.95 -10.67
C GLN A 215 -1.21 -10.53 -9.84
N ASP A 216 -0.47 -9.69 -9.12
CA ASP A 216 0.62 -10.15 -8.26
C ASP A 216 0.10 -11.06 -7.12
N PHE A 217 -1.11 -10.79 -6.63
CA PHE A 217 -1.80 -11.61 -5.65
C PHE A 217 -2.40 -12.88 -6.26
N ILE A 218 -3.01 -12.79 -7.45
CA ILE A 218 -3.54 -13.94 -8.18
C ILE A 218 -2.43 -14.96 -8.49
N GLU A 219 -1.24 -14.47 -8.84
CA GLU A 219 -0.06 -15.30 -9.10
C GLU A 219 0.63 -15.78 -7.81
N GLY A 220 0.27 -15.24 -6.64
CA GLY A 220 0.86 -15.60 -5.36
C GLY A 220 2.34 -15.17 -5.24
N ARG A 221 2.71 -14.00 -5.76
CA ARG A 221 4.09 -13.51 -5.75
C ARG A 221 4.57 -13.26 -4.33
N ARG A 222 5.34 -14.22 -3.84
CA ARG A 222 5.67 -14.39 -2.42
C ARG A 222 6.25 -13.14 -1.75
N HIS A 223 7.23 -12.49 -2.38
CA HIS A 223 7.89 -11.31 -1.81
C HIS A 223 6.93 -10.10 -1.70
N LEU A 224 6.01 -9.93 -2.65
CA LEU A 224 5.00 -8.86 -2.61
C LEU A 224 3.92 -9.17 -1.57
N VAL A 225 3.44 -10.41 -1.51
CA VAL A 225 2.47 -10.87 -0.52
C VAL A 225 3.02 -10.67 0.90
N LEU A 226 4.24 -11.14 1.18
CA LEU A 226 4.87 -10.92 2.49
C LEU A 226 5.13 -9.44 2.77
N GLY A 227 5.51 -8.66 1.76
CA GLY A 227 5.68 -7.21 1.91
C GLY A 227 4.40 -6.49 2.34
N VAL A 228 3.24 -6.90 1.82
CA VAL A 228 1.93 -6.34 2.23
C VAL A 228 1.55 -6.82 3.64
N ILE A 229 1.69 -8.13 3.92
CA ILE A 229 1.40 -8.70 5.24
C ILE A 229 2.26 -8.03 6.32
N SER A 230 3.55 -7.84 6.06
CA SER A 230 4.48 -7.16 6.96
C SER A 230 4.01 -5.75 7.32
N GLN A 231 3.60 -4.96 6.31
CA GLN A 231 3.08 -3.61 6.52
C GLN A 231 1.78 -3.61 7.33
N ILE A 232 0.88 -4.54 7.06
CA ILE A 232 -0.38 -4.70 7.80
C ILE A 232 -0.12 -5.02 9.28
N ILE A 233 0.71 -6.03 9.55
CA ILE A 233 1.08 -6.43 10.92
C ILE A 233 1.74 -5.26 11.64
N LYS A 234 2.62 -4.53 10.96
CA LYS A 234 3.28 -3.34 11.53
C LYS A 234 2.29 -2.25 11.91
N ILE A 235 1.30 -1.96 11.06
CA ILE A 235 0.23 -1.00 11.38
C ILE A 235 -0.55 -1.46 12.61
N GLN A 236 -0.88 -2.75 12.70
CA GLN A 236 -1.62 -3.33 13.81
C GLN A 236 -0.84 -3.26 15.14
N LEU A 237 0.43 -3.69 15.15
CA LEU A 237 1.28 -3.68 16.34
C LEU A 237 1.58 -2.27 16.86
N LEU A 238 1.61 -1.29 15.95
CA LEU A 238 1.91 0.10 16.30
C LEU A 238 0.64 0.97 16.43
N ALA A 239 -0.55 0.38 16.33
CA ALA A 239 -1.81 1.12 16.29
C ALA A 239 -2.08 1.93 17.56
N ASP A 240 -1.54 1.51 18.71
CA ASP A 240 -1.78 2.13 20.01
C ASP A 240 -0.69 3.14 20.41
N LEU A 241 0.38 3.25 19.62
CA LEU A 241 1.47 4.21 19.82
C LEU A 241 1.10 5.61 19.29
N ASN A 242 0.07 6.20 19.89
CA ASN A 242 -0.30 7.59 19.68
C ASN A 242 -0.97 8.15 20.94
N LEU A 243 -0.89 9.46 21.13
CA LEU A 243 -1.40 10.12 22.33
C LEU A 243 -2.92 10.03 22.51
N LYS A 244 -3.69 9.75 21.44
CA LYS A 244 -5.15 9.57 21.56
C LYS A 244 -5.50 8.26 22.25
N LYS A 245 -4.77 7.18 21.93
CA LYS A 245 -5.00 5.84 22.50
C LYS A 245 -4.18 5.59 23.77
N THR A 246 -2.97 6.11 23.81
CA THR A 246 -2.06 5.98 24.96
C THR A 246 -1.64 7.39 25.42
N PRO A 247 -2.49 8.11 26.17
CA PRO A 247 -2.19 9.44 26.68
C PRO A 247 -0.93 9.48 27.57
N GLN A 248 -0.54 8.36 28.16
CA GLN A 248 0.66 8.25 28.99
C GLN A 248 1.97 8.53 28.21
N LEU A 249 1.92 8.53 26.87
CA LEU A 249 3.08 8.87 26.04
C LEU A 249 3.58 10.31 26.26
N VAL A 250 2.81 11.19 26.91
CA VAL A 250 3.28 12.54 27.30
C VAL A 250 4.49 12.46 28.23
N GLU A 251 4.66 11.39 29.02
CA GLU A 251 5.84 11.22 29.88
C GLU A 251 7.16 11.10 29.11
N LEU A 252 7.11 10.84 27.80
CA LEU A 252 8.30 10.78 26.95
C LEU A 252 8.88 12.17 26.65
N VAL A 253 8.23 13.22 27.15
CA VAL A 253 8.42 14.61 26.79
C VAL A 253 8.51 15.45 28.05
N ASP A 254 9.46 16.39 28.07
CA ASP A 254 9.68 17.31 29.18
C ASP A 254 8.81 18.59 29.07
N ASP A 255 8.62 19.14 27.85
CA ASP A 255 7.95 20.43 27.59
C ASP A 255 6.79 20.35 26.57
N SER A 256 5.88 21.34 26.57
CA SER A 256 4.71 21.37 25.67
C SER A 256 5.04 21.42 24.18
N GLN A 257 6.16 22.04 23.80
CA GLN A 257 6.60 22.14 22.41
C GLN A 257 7.04 20.78 21.84
N ASP A 258 7.57 19.92 22.69
CA ASP A 258 7.99 18.56 22.35
C ASP A 258 6.80 17.60 22.22
N VAL A 259 5.61 17.95 22.74
CA VAL A 259 4.38 17.14 22.58
C VAL A 259 3.87 17.24 21.15
N GLU A 260 3.92 18.43 20.54
CA GLU A 260 3.58 18.60 19.12
C GLU A 260 4.56 17.85 18.22
N GLU A 261 5.85 17.86 18.56
CA GLU A 261 6.85 17.06 17.86
C GLU A 261 6.53 15.57 17.99
N LEU A 262 6.21 15.07 19.19
CA LEU A 262 5.84 13.68 19.43
C LEU A 262 4.62 13.26 18.59
N MET A 263 3.61 14.13 18.46
CA MET A 263 2.42 13.88 17.63
C MET A 263 2.73 13.75 16.13
N SER A 264 3.83 14.36 15.68
CA SER A 264 4.26 14.31 14.27
C SER A 264 5.15 13.11 13.95
N LEU A 265 5.67 12.42 14.97
CA LEU A 265 6.60 11.31 14.77
C LEU A 265 5.89 10.05 14.28
N PRO A 266 6.52 9.28 13.36
CA PRO A 266 6.05 7.94 13.05
C PRO A 266 6.04 7.03 14.29
N PRO A 267 5.10 6.08 14.40
CA PRO A 267 4.98 5.20 15.57
C PRO A 267 6.27 4.46 15.95
N GLU A 268 7.09 4.09 14.97
CA GLU A 268 8.40 3.45 15.20
C GLU A 268 9.39 4.35 15.96
N LYS A 269 9.35 5.67 15.68
CA LYS A 269 10.18 6.65 16.35
C LYS A 269 9.68 6.92 17.77
N ILE A 270 8.37 6.92 17.97
CA ILE A 270 7.76 6.95 19.31
C ILE A 270 8.20 5.73 20.11
N LEU A 271 8.19 4.54 19.50
CA LEU A 271 8.63 3.30 20.15
C LEU A 271 10.13 3.33 20.53
N LEU A 272 10.99 3.86 19.67
CA LEU A 272 12.42 4.08 20.01
C LEU A 272 12.58 5.09 21.15
N ARG A 273 11.81 6.19 21.15
CA ARG A 273 11.84 7.18 22.23
C ARG A 273 11.40 6.56 23.56
N TRP A 274 10.34 5.75 23.53
CA TRP A 274 9.87 4.97 24.67
C TRP A 274 10.93 3.97 25.19
N MET A 275 11.53 3.18 24.29
CA MET A 275 12.53 2.19 24.69
C MET A 275 13.73 2.87 25.37
N ASN A 276 14.23 3.97 24.81
CA ASN A 276 15.30 4.75 25.42
C ASN A 276 14.87 5.40 26.74
N PHE A 277 13.64 5.88 26.86
CA PHE A 277 13.10 6.42 28.11
C PHE A 277 13.14 5.38 29.24
N GLN A 278 12.75 4.13 28.95
CA GLN A 278 12.85 3.06 29.95
C GLN A 278 14.30 2.65 30.23
N LEU A 279 15.15 2.57 29.19
CA LEU A 279 16.56 2.21 29.35
C LEU A 279 17.34 3.21 30.22
N LYS A 280 17.01 4.51 30.15
CA LYS A 280 17.58 5.56 31.02
C LYS A 280 17.35 5.33 32.51
N LYS A 281 16.34 4.52 32.88
CA LYS A 281 16.07 4.11 34.28
C LYS A 281 17.00 2.99 34.76
N SER A 282 17.85 2.46 33.88
CA SER A 282 18.86 1.44 34.18
C SER A 282 20.28 1.96 33.92
N GLU A 283 21.29 1.17 34.23
CA GLU A 283 22.70 1.50 33.96
C GLU A 283 23.09 1.40 32.46
N TYR A 284 22.12 1.20 31.56
CA TYR A 284 22.38 1.09 30.12
C TYR A 284 22.80 2.45 29.52
N ARG A 285 24.04 2.51 29.02
CA ARG A 285 24.65 3.77 28.56
C ARG A 285 24.43 4.08 27.07
N LYS A 286 24.14 3.08 26.25
CA LYS A 286 23.99 3.25 24.79
C LYS A 286 22.60 3.80 24.47
N ILE A 287 22.48 4.49 23.34
CA ILE A 287 21.19 4.96 22.81
C ILE A 287 20.78 4.03 21.67
N VAL A 288 19.57 3.49 21.72
CA VAL A 288 19.01 2.65 20.66
C VAL A 288 18.39 3.53 19.59
N THR A 289 18.90 3.46 18.37
CA THR A 289 18.47 4.29 17.23
C THR A 289 17.78 3.49 16.12
N ASN A 290 17.90 2.16 16.16
CA ASN A 290 17.28 1.23 15.21
C ASN A 290 16.99 -0.13 15.89
N PHE A 291 16.11 -0.93 15.29
CA PHE A 291 15.75 -2.28 15.77
C PHE A 291 16.57 -3.38 15.09
N SER A 292 17.83 -3.10 14.73
CA SER A 292 18.71 -4.07 14.06
C SER A 292 20.06 -4.16 14.79
N THR A 293 21.07 -3.42 14.36
CA THR A 293 22.42 -3.44 14.93
C THR A 293 22.47 -3.09 16.41
N ASP A 294 21.58 -2.22 16.89
CA ASP A 294 21.63 -1.69 18.26
C ASP A 294 21.02 -2.67 19.28
N VAL A 295 20.31 -3.70 18.82
CA VAL A 295 19.63 -4.69 19.66
C VAL A 295 20.14 -6.12 19.45
N LYS A 296 21.02 -6.34 18.45
CA LYS A 296 21.45 -7.69 18.05
C LYS A 296 22.25 -8.45 19.12
N ASP A 297 22.89 -7.73 20.04
CA ASP A 297 23.60 -8.35 21.16
C ASP A 297 22.66 -8.73 22.32
N ALA A 298 21.37 -8.42 22.23
CA ALA A 298 20.37 -8.63 23.28
C ALA A 298 20.64 -7.88 24.61
N GLU A 299 21.64 -7.00 24.67
CA GLU A 299 21.98 -6.24 25.89
C GLU A 299 20.85 -5.24 26.22
N ALA A 300 20.43 -4.46 25.22
CA ALA A 300 19.32 -3.52 25.36
C ALA A 300 18.03 -4.21 25.84
N TYR A 301 17.74 -5.42 25.34
CA TYR A 301 16.57 -6.17 25.77
C TYR A 301 16.66 -6.64 27.22
N ALA A 302 17.82 -7.15 27.64
CA ALA A 302 18.01 -7.57 29.03
C ALA A 302 17.78 -6.42 30.01
N HIS A 303 18.31 -5.23 29.72
CA HIS A 303 18.07 -4.03 30.52
C HIS A 303 16.60 -3.60 30.50
N LEU A 304 15.98 -3.55 29.32
CA LEU A 304 14.58 -3.16 29.17
C LEU A 304 13.65 -4.07 29.99
N LEU A 305 13.79 -5.39 29.87
CA LEU A 305 12.94 -6.35 30.59
C LEU A 305 13.18 -6.31 32.10
N ASN A 306 14.40 -6.01 32.55
CA ASN A 306 14.69 -5.82 33.98
C ASN A 306 14.06 -4.55 34.54
N VAL A 307 13.99 -3.46 33.77
CA VAL A 307 13.29 -2.23 34.17
C VAL A 307 11.79 -2.47 34.22
N LEU A 308 11.25 -3.13 33.21
CA LEU A 308 9.81 -3.32 33.09
C LEU A 308 9.31 -4.35 34.10
N ALA A 309 9.94 -5.53 34.18
CA ALA A 309 9.55 -6.66 35.01
C ALA A 309 10.72 -7.18 35.88
N PRO A 310 11.16 -6.40 36.89
CA PRO A 310 12.25 -6.80 37.78
C PRO A 310 11.95 -8.10 38.53
N GLU A 311 10.68 -8.42 38.79
CA GLU A 311 10.23 -9.65 39.47
C GLU A 311 10.56 -10.95 38.70
N HIS A 312 10.85 -10.84 37.41
CA HIS A 312 11.23 -11.97 36.55
C HIS A 312 12.71 -11.96 36.17
N SER A 313 13.47 -11.01 36.70
CA SER A 313 14.90 -10.83 36.40
C SER A 313 15.74 -11.99 36.95
N LYS A 314 16.73 -12.41 36.16
CA LYS A 314 17.79 -13.32 36.59
C LYS A 314 19.15 -12.65 36.32
N PRO A 315 20.08 -12.62 37.28
CA PRO A 315 21.42 -12.03 37.09
C PRO A 315 22.22 -12.64 35.93
N SER A 316 21.87 -13.86 35.50
CA SER A 316 22.55 -14.60 34.44
C SER A 316 22.46 -13.97 33.05
N ALA A 317 21.43 -13.16 32.74
CA ALA A 317 21.24 -12.59 31.41
C ALA A 317 22.29 -11.50 31.10
N LEU A 318 22.59 -10.62 32.06
CA LEU A 318 23.60 -9.57 31.90
C LEU A 318 25.04 -10.13 31.98
N ALA A 319 25.23 -11.25 32.68
CA ALA A 319 26.53 -11.91 32.81
C ALA A 319 26.90 -12.83 31.62
N ALA A 320 25.93 -13.19 30.77
CA ALA A 320 26.18 -14.04 29.60
C ALA A 320 27.13 -13.33 28.63
N LYS A 321 28.23 -13.98 28.24
CA LYS A 321 29.20 -13.41 27.27
C LYS A 321 28.76 -13.59 25.82
N ASP A 322 28.12 -14.72 25.54
CA ASP A 322 27.64 -15.06 24.20
C ASP A 322 26.29 -14.37 23.90
N PRO A 323 26.18 -13.62 22.78
CA PRO A 323 24.94 -12.95 22.39
C PRO A 323 23.76 -13.90 22.18
N PHE A 324 24.00 -15.11 21.67
CA PHE A 324 22.93 -16.06 21.37
C PHE A 324 22.33 -16.67 22.65
N GLU A 325 23.18 -17.05 23.60
CA GLU A 325 22.73 -17.46 24.93
C GLU A 325 22.03 -16.31 25.68
N ARG A 326 22.52 -15.07 25.55
CA ARG A 326 21.84 -13.89 26.09
C ARG A 326 20.44 -13.71 25.49
N ALA A 327 20.31 -13.85 24.18
CA ALA A 327 19.03 -13.77 23.48
C ALA A 327 18.03 -14.84 23.95
N LYS A 328 18.48 -16.09 24.19
CA LYS A 328 17.62 -17.14 24.77
C LYS A 328 17.10 -16.76 26.16
N LEU A 329 17.97 -16.22 27.01
CA LEU A 329 17.58 -15.78 28.36
C LEU A 329 16.59 -14.62 28.33
N VAL A 330 16.79 -13.67 27.42
CA VAL A 330 15.86 -12.55 27.15
C VAL A 330 14.49 -13.06 26.73
N LEU A 331 14.43 -14.00 25.79
CA LEU A 331 13.15 -14.58 25.35
C LEU A 331 12.47 -15.38 26.47
N ALA A 332 13.22 -16.11 27.28
CA ALA A 332 12.68 -16.79 28.45
C ALA A 332 12.14 -15.81 29.51
N HIS A 333 12.73 -14.61 29.65
CA HIS A 333 12.21 -13.54 30.49
C HIS A 333 10.91 -12.97 29.92
N ALA A 334 10.89 -12.66 28.63
CA ALA A 334 9.70 -12.18 27.95
C ALA A 334 8.54 -13.20 28.04
N ASP A 335 8.81 -14.51 27.93
CA ASP A 335 7.80 -15.56 28.08
C ASP A 335 7.16 -15.55 29.48
N ARG A 336 7.95 -15.30 30.54
CA ARG A 336 7.43 -15.14 31.91
C ARG A 336 6.49 -13.93 32.06
N MET A 337 6.64 -12.92 31.21
CA MET A 337 5.75 -11.76 31.13
C MET A 337 4.54 -11.97 30.20
N GLY A 338 4.35 -13.17 29.64
CA GLY A 338 3.34 -13.43 28.61
C GLY A 338 3.70 -12.88 27.22
N CYS A 339 4.95 -12.43 27.01
CA CYS A 339 5.42 -11.82 25.78
C CYS A 339 6.19 -12.83 24.89
N LYS A 340 5.53 -13.92 24.45
CA LYS A 340 6.19 -15.01 23.71
C LYS A 340 6.31 -14.83 22.18
N ARG A 341 5.82 -13.72 21.62
CA ARG A 341 5.52 -13.67 20.18
C ARG A 341 6.68 -13.16 19.30
N TYR A 342 6.65 -13.61 18.05
CA TYR A 342 7.36 -13.09 16.86
C TYR A 342 8.84 -13.37 16.66
N LEU A 343 9.59 -13.72 17.71
CA LEU A 343 11.04 -13.63 17.68
C LEU A 343 11.72 -14.88 18.26
N THR A 344 12.70 -15.42 17.53
CA THR A 344 13.62 -16.45 18.04
C THR A 344 14.96 -15.84 18.44
N ALA A 345 15.78 -16.60 19.18
CA ALA A 345 17.11 -16.14 19.59
C ALA A 345 18.01 -15.84 18.37
N LYS A 346 17.83 -16.60 17.28
CA LYS A 346 18.52 -16.42 16.02
C LYS A 346 18.18 -15.07 15.37
N ASP A 347 16.90 -14.70 15.38
CA ASP A 347 16.42 -13.45 14.76
C ASP A 347 16.94 -12.19 15.47
N ILE A 348 17.14 -12.29 16.79
CA ILE A 348 17.78 -11.22 17.58
C ILE A 348 19.23 -11.06 17.10
N VAL A 349 20.02 -12.12 17.11
CA VAL A 349 21.46 -12.03 16.78
C VAL A 349 21.73 -11.70 15.32
N GLU A 350 20.83 -12.11 14.41
CA GLU A 350 20.86 -11.70 13.00
C GLU A 350 20.42 -10.24 12.80
N GLY A 351 19.78 -9.63 13.80
CA GLY A 351 19.36 -8.23 13.77
C GLY A 351 18.18 -7.98 12.83
N SER A 352 17.24 -8.93 12.73
CA SER A 352 16.06 -8.81 11.85
C SER A 352 15.20 -7.61 12.24
N PRO A 353 15.12 -6.53 11.43
CA PRO A 353 14.54 -5.27 11.85
C PRO A 353 13.04 -5.36 12.13
N ASN A 354 12.30 -6.09 11.28
CA ASN A 354 10.85 -6.19 11.41
C ASN A 354 10.43 -7.03 12.61
N LEU A 355 11.13 -8.14 12.86
CA LEU A 355 10.83 -9.04 13.99
C LEU A 355 11.20 -8.40 15.32
N ASN A 356 12.36 -7.73 15.39
CA ASN A 356 12.77 -6.99 16.59
C ASN A 356 11.82 -5.81 16.88
N LEU A 357 11.37 -5.08 15.85
CA LEU A 357 10.34 -4.05 15.98
C LEU A 357 9.04 -4.65 16.55
N ALA A 358 8.57 -5.76 15.97
CA ALA A 358 7.34 -6.42 16.39
C ALA A 358 7.41 -6.88 17.85
N PHE A 359 8.55 -7.42 18.28
CA PHE A 359 8.79 -7.83 19.65
C PHE A 359 8.76 -6.65 20.63
N VAL A 360 9.43 -5.53 20.30
CA VAL A 360 9.41 -4.31 21.13
C VAL A 360 8.00 -3.74 21.23
N ALA A 361 7.26 -3.69 20.11
CA ALA A 361 5.88 -3.21 20.09
C ALA A 361 4.97 -4.10 20.96
N HIS A 362 5.16 -5.42 20.90
CA HIS A 362 4.42 -6.37 21.74
C HIS A 362 4.70 -6.16 23.23
N ILE A 363 5.96 -5.95 23.61
CA ILE A 363 6.34 -5.61 24.99
C ILE A 363 5.66 -4.31 25.43
N PHE A 364 5.68 -3.27 24.58
CA PHE A 364 5.00 -2.00 24.88
C PHE A 364 3.51 -2.19 25.16
N GLN A 365 2.80 -2.93 24.31
CA GLN A 365 1.37 -3.20 24.47
C GLN A 365 1.05 -3.96 25.76
N HIS A 366 1.90 -4.91 26.16
CA HIS A 366 1.68 -5.68 27.38
C HIS A 366 2.09 -4.92 28.65
N ARG A 367 3.20 -4.18 28.58
CA ARG A 367 3.77 -3.48 29.72
C ARG A 367 4.63 -2.29 29.27
N ASN A 368 3.97 -1.14 29.10
CA ASN A 368 4.66 0.10 28.72
C ASN A 368 5.48 0.72 29.87
N GLY A 369 5.17 0.44 31.14
CA GLY A 369 5.89 1.00 32.29
C GLY A 369 5.83 2.52 32.37
N LEU A 370 4.80 3.14 31.80
CA LEU A 370 4.49 4.56 31.93
C LEU A 370 3.54 4.75 33.12
N SER A 371 3.66 5.86 33.84
CA SER A 371 2.80 6.11 35.00
C SER A 371 1.46 6.74 34.57
N SER A 372 0.43 6.60 35.41
CA SER A 372 -0.88 7.20 35.15
C SER A 372 -0.97 8.64 35.67
N GLN A 373 0.16 9.36 35.81
CA GLN A 373 0.17 10.66 36.49
C GLN A 373 -0.66 11.71 35.72
N THR A 374 -1.79 12.08 36.32
CA THR A 374 -2.86 12.92 35.77
C THR A 374 -2.46 14.36 35.44
N LYS A 375 -1.34 14.86 35.99
CA LYS A 375 -0.97 16.29 35.91
C LYS A 375 -0.56 16.77 34.51
N GLN A 376 -0.05 15.89 33.65
CA GLN A 376 0.29 16.24 32.26
C GLN A 376 -0.88 15.98 31.28
N ILE A 377 -1.90 15.21 31.70
CA ILE A 377 -3.04 14.82 30.85
C ILE A 377 -4.02 16.00 30.65
N SER A 378 -4.11 16.92 31.61
CA SER A 378 -4.96 18.13 31.50
C SER A 378 -4.59 19.04 30.32
N PHE A 379 -3.34 18.99 29.84
CA PHE A 379 -2.92 19.69 28.63
C PHE A 379 -3.56 19.13 27.35
N LEU A 380 -3.80 17.81 27.29
CA LEU A 380 -4.48 17.19 26.15
C LEU A 380 -5.98 17.55 26.08
N GLU A 381 -6.61 17.78 27.23
CA GLU A 381 -8.03 18.19 27.33
C GLU A 381 -8.25 19.66 26.93
N THR A 382 -7.19 20.47 26.91
CA THR A 382 -7.22 21.90 26.55
C THR A 382 -6.83 22.17 25.10
N LEU A 383 -6.38 21.16 24.36
CA LEU A 383 -6.21 21.26 22.91
C LEU A 383 -7.60 21.28 22.24
N PRO A 384 -7.85 22.19 21.29
CA PRO A 384 -9.07 22.15 20.50
C PRO A 384 -9.19 20.76 19.86
N ASP A 385 -10.28 20.05 20.16
CA ASP A 385 -10.62 18.80 19.50
C ASP A 385 -11.08 19.11 18.06
N ASP A 386 -10.14 19.52 17.22
CA ASP A 386 -10.35 19.64 15.79
C ASP A 386 -10.28 18.23 15.17
N SER A 387 -11.16 17.34 15.64
CA SER A 387 -11.34 15.98 15.15
C SER A 387 -11.48 15.93 13.63
N GLN A 388 -12.11 16.95 13.04
CA GLN A 388 -12.22 17.14 11.60
C GLN A 388 -10.88 17.46 10.91
N ILE A 389 -10.05 18.36 11.47
CA ILE A 389 -8.70 18.65 10.93
C ILE A 389 -7.84 17.40 10.98
N SER A 390 -7.92 16.64 12.08
CA SER A 390 -7.20 15.38 12.22
C SER A 390 -7.66 14.33 11.21
N ARG A 391 -8.95 14.29 10.87
CA ARG A 391 -9.50 13.37 9.86
C ARG A 391 -9.07 13.76 8.44
N GLU A 392 -9.14 15.05 8.10
CA GLU A 392 -8.70 15.57 6.80
C GLU A 392 -7.19 15.38 6.58
N GLU A 393 -6.36 15.68 7.60
CA GLU A 393 -4.91 15.46 7.53
C GLU A 393 -4.58 14.01 7.21
N ARG A 394 -5.21 13.07 7.93
CA ARG A 394 -5.00 11.63 7.72
C ARG A 394 -5.40 11.22 6.31
N ALA A 395 -6.56 11.66 5.82
CA ALA A 395 -7.05 11.34 4.49
C ALA A 395 -6.10 11.87 3.40
N PHE A 396 -5.66 13.13 3.50
CA PHE A 396 -4.72 13.71 2.54
C PHE A 396 -3.35 13.07 2.60
N ARG A 397 -2.84 12.73 3.79
CA ARG A 397 -1.57 12.02 3.95
C ARG A 397 -1.59 10.67 3.25
N PHE A 398 -2.64 9.88 3.44
CA PHE A 398 -2.76 8.58 2.78
C PHE A 398 -2.97 8.70 1.28
N TRP A 399 -3.74 9.70 0.83
CA TRP A 399 -3.83 10.03 -0.58
C TRP A 399 -2.47 10.37 -1.19
N LEU A 400 -1.67 11.23 -0.56
CA LEU A 400 -0.32 11.61 -1.02
C LEU A 400 0.61 10.41 -1.10
N ASN A 401 0.61 9.55 -0.08
CA ASN A 401 1.43 8.33 -0.06
C ASN A 401 1.03 7.36 -1.19
N SER A 402 -0.25 7.30 -1.54
CA SER A 402 -0.74 6.47 -2.64
C SER A 402 -0.28 6.91 -4.03
N GLN A 403 0.21 8.15 -4.18
CA GLN A 403 0.72 8.66 -5.47
C GLN A 403 2.13 8.15 -5.81
N GLY A 404 2.79 7.38 -4.94
CA GLY A 404 4.11 6.76 -5.19
C GLY A 404 5.29 7.70 -5.01
N ASN A 405 5.20 8.68 -4.11
CA ASN A 405 6.31 9.61 -3.82
C ASN A 405 7.44 8.85 -3.11
N SER A 406 8.67 8.96 -3.62
CA SER A 406 9.84 8.22 -3.14
C SER A 406 10.40 8.71 -1.80
N ALA A 407 9.89 9.83 -1.28
CA ALA A 407 10.26 10.38 0.01
C ALA A 407 9.04 10.47 0.93
N TYR A 408 9.09 9.77 2.07
CA TYR A 408 8.18 9.99 3.18
C TYR A 408 8.23 11.47 3.57
N ILE A 409 7.13 12.18 3.31
CA ILE A 409 6.73 13.50 3.80
C ILE A 409 7.87 14.52 3.98
N ASN A 410 8.74 14.72 2.98
CA ASN A 410 9.81 15.74 3.06
C ASN A 410 9.79 16.78 1.93
N ASN A 411 9.30 16.43 0.73
CA ASN A 411 9.07 17.38 -0.38
C ASN A 411 7.72 17.18 -1.08
N VAL A 412 6.70 16.86 -0.27
CA VAL A 412 5.38 16.38 -0.71
C VAL A 412 4.72 17.26 -1.75
N PHE A 413 4.78 18.58 -1.58
CA PHE A 413 4.06 19.49 -2.45
C PHE A 413 4.63 19.50 -3.87
N GLU A 414 5.94 19.68 -4.03
CA GLU A 414 6.58 19.72 -5.35
C GLU A 414 6.49 18.38 -6.07
N ASP A 415 6.83 17.27 -5.40
CA ASP A 415 6.76 15.94 -6.01
C ASP A 415 5.33 15.57 -6.45
N THR A 416 4.32 15.94 -5.64
CA THR A 416 2.92 15.67 -5.97
C THR A 416 2.41 16.58 -7.08
N LEU A 417 2.80 17.85 -7.09
CA LEU A 417 2.43 18.79 -8.15
C LEU A 417 2.95 18.34 -9.52
N ASP A 418 4.20 17.89 -9.59
CA ASP A 418 4.79 17.41 -10.85
C ASP A 418 4.15 16.09 -11.31
N LYS A 419 3.62 15.27 -10.40
CA LYS A 419 2.85 14.07 -10.79
C LYS A 419 1.47 14.38 -11.31
N ILE A 420 0.78 15.33 -10.67
CA ILE A 420 -0.56 15.75 -11.09
C ILE A 420 -0.47 16.47 -12.43
N SER A 421 0.49 17.38 -12.58
CA SER A 421 0.73 18.11 -13.82
C SER A 421 2.21 18.02 -14.22
N PRO A 422 2.60 16.98 -14.98
CA PRO A 422 3.98 16.76 -15.42
C PRO A 422 4.61 17.99 -16.07
N GLY A 423 5.77 18.42 -15.56
CA GLY A 423 6.54 19.55 -16.08
C GLY A 423 6.11 20.91 -15.52
N ILE A 424 5.15 20.97 -14.60
CA ILE A 424 4.75 22.23 -13.95
C ILE A 424 5.77 22.71 -12.93
N VAL A 425 6.57 21.79 -12.38
CA VAL A 425 7.61 22.11 -11.40
C VAL A 425 8.92 22.40 -12.12
N ASN A 426 9.45 23.61 -11.92
CA ASN A 426 10.80 23.93 -12.34
C ASN A 426 11.81 23.42 -11.30
N TRP A 427 12.34 22.22 -11.52
CA TRP A 427 13.33 21.59 -10.65
C TRP A 427 14.68 22.31 -10.59
N LYS A 428 14.97 23.27 -11.49
CA LYS A 428 16.22 24.05 -11.47
C LYS A 428 16.26 25.08 -10.35
N ILE A 429 15.09 25.56 -9.91
CA ILE A 429 14.96 26.55 -8.84
C ILE A 429 14.53 25.92 -7.50
N ALA A 430 14.16 24.63 -7.51
CA ALA A 430 13.77 23.88 -6.33
C ALA A 430 15.01 23.41 -5.55
N ASN A 431 15.01 23.62 -4.23
CA ASN A 431 16.06 23.19 -3.33
C ASN A 431 15.79 21.80 -2.77
N LYS A 432 16.72 20.85 -2.93
CA LYS A 432 16.54 19.47 -2.41
C LYS A 432 16.90 19.36 -0.91
N PRO A 433 16.15 18.58 -0.12
CA PRO A 433 16.49 18.26 1.27
C PRO A 433 17.82 17.49 1.41
N PRO A 434 18.53 17.61 2.55
CA PRO A 434 18.17 18.40 3.73
C PRO A 434 18.46 19.91 3.54
N ILE A 435 17.45 20.74 3.76
CA ILE A 435 17.56 22.21 3.64
C ILE A 435 17.88 22.81 5.01
N LYS A 436 19.12 23.27 5.20
CA LYS A 436 19.55 23.94 6.45
C LYS A 436 19.09 25.40 6.52
N MET A 437 19.10 26.12 5.40
CA MET A 437 18.80 27.55 5.36
C MET A 437 17.29 27.80 5.27
N PRO A 438 16.66 28.52 6.21
CA PRO A 438 15.21 28.76 6.20
C PRO A 438 14.69 29.42 4.92
N PHE A 439 15.43 30.38 4.34
CA PHE A 439 14.99 31.07 3.11
C PHE A 439 14.81 30.12 1.92
N ARG A 440 15.61 29.05 1.82
CA ARG A 440 15.47 28.04 0.76
C ARG A 440 14.19 27.21 0.90
N LYS A 441 13.72 27.01 2.14
CA LYS A 441 12.39 26.39 2.37
C LYS A 441 11.28 27.32 1.89
N VAL A 442 11.44 28.63 2.13
CA VAL A 442 10.50 29.65 1.66
C VAL A 442 10.49 29.76 0.14
N GLU A 443 11.64 29.65 -0.54
CA GLU A 443 11.74 29.61 -2.00
C GLU A 443 10.91 28.47 -2.60
N ASN A 444 11.09 27.24 -2.12
CA ASN A 444 10.30 26.08 -2.56
C ASN A 444 8.80 26.32 -2.31
N CYS A 445 8.44 26.77 -1.10
CA CYS A 445 7.03 27.01 -0.77
C CYS A 445 6.40 28.16 -1.60
N ASN A 446 7.19 29.18 -1.97
CA ASN A 446 6.75 30.23 -2.88
C ASN A 446 6.49 29.69 -4.29
N GLN A 447 7.31 28.76 -4.78
CA GLN A 447 7.06 28.06 -6.04
C GLN A 447 5.77 27.23 -5.96
N VAL A 448 5.54 26.50 -4.87
CA VAL A 448 4.30 25.74 -4.62
C VAL A 448 3.05 26.64 -4.69
N VAL A 449 3.09 27.81 -4.03
CA VAL A 449 1.99 28.79 -4.08
C VAL A 449 1.82 29.37 -5.49
N LYS A 450 2.92 29.69 -6.18
CA LYS A 450 2.89 30.20 -7.56
C LYS A 450 2.25 29.19 -8.51
N ILE A 451 2.62 27.92 -8.41
CA ILE A 451 2.05 26.83 -9.21
C ILE A 451 0.56 26.67 -8.88
N GLY A 452 0.18 26.69 -7.61
CA GLY A 452 -1.23 26.63 -7.23
C GLY A 452 -2.07 27.75 -7.86
N LYS A 453 -1.54 28.99 -7.91
CA LYS A 453 -2.20 30.10 -8.62
C LYS A 453 -2.29 29.87 -10.13
N GLN A 454 -1.29 29.27 -10.75
CA GLN A 454 -1.33 28.88 -12.18
C GLN A 454 -2.41 27.82 -12.44
N LEU A 455 -2.57 26.87 -11.52
CA LEU A 455 -3.64 25.86 -11.51
C LEU A 455 -5.00 26.41 -11.06
N LYS A 456 -5.14 27.74 -10.93
CA LYS A 456 -6.38 28.44 -10.56
C LYS A 456 -6.91 28.09 -9.16
N PHE A 457 -6.03 27.71 -8.24
CA PHE A 457 -6.42 27.52 -6.84
C PHE A 457 -6.77 28.88 -6.21
N SER A 458 -7.81 28.87 -5.38
CA SER A 458 -8.15 29.98 -4.49
C SER A 458 -7.16 30.01 -3.34
N LEU A 459 -6.09 30.80 -3.52
CA LEU A 459 -5.00 30.98 -2.56
C LEU A 459 -4.96 32.42 -2.04
N VAL A 460 -6.13 32.96 -1.68
CA VAL A 460 -6.24 34.29 -1.08
C VAL A 460 -5.51 34.27 0.27
N ASN A 461 -4.54 35.18 0.45
CA ASN A 461 -3.73 35.31 1.66
C ASN A 461 -2.89 34.07 2.04
N ILE A 462 -2.52 33.22 1.07
CA ILE A 462 -1.54 32.14 1.29
C ILE A 462 -0.21 32.55 0.66
N ALA A 463 0.84 32.60 1.48
CA ALA A 463 2.22 32.82 1.09
C ALA A 463 3.09 31.58 1.39
N GLY A 464 4.27 31.50 0.77
CA GLY A 464 5.18 30.37 1.03
C GLY A 464 5.62 30.28 2.49
N ASN A 465 5.70 31.42 3.19
CA ASN A 465 6.04 31.46 4.60
C ASN A 465 4.99 30.78 5.49
N ASP A 466 3.70 30.83 5.14
CA ASP A 466 2.64 30.15 5.91
C ASP A 466 2.80 28.63 5.90
N ILE A 467 3.29 28.08 4.78
CA ILE A 467 3.59 26.66 4.63
C ILE A 467 4.84 26.31 5.45
N VAL A 468 5.89 27.14 5.40
CA VAL A 468 7.11 26.94 6.19
C VAL A 468 6.85 27.00 7.69
N GLN A 469 5.93 27.87 8.13
CA GLN A 469 5.49 27.98 9.52
C GLN A 469 4.56 26.85 9.96
N GLY A 470 4.15 25.96 9.05
CA GLY A 470 3.31 24.81 9.40
C GLY A 470 1.86 25.18 9.69
N ASN A 471 1.30 26.22 9.06
CA ASN A 471 -0.09 26.59 9.26
C ASN A 471 -1.04 25.49 8.74
N LYS A 472 -1.51 24.64 9.66
CA LYS A 472 -2.32 23.45 9.38
C LYS A 472 -3.54 23.77 8.51
N LYS A 473 -4.27 24.84 8.82
CA LYS A 473 -5.49 25.22 8.08
C LYS A 473 -5.20 25.56 6.62
N LEU A 474 -4.14 26.34 6.37
CA LEU A 474 -3.76 26.75 5.01
C LEU A 474 -3.17 25.58 4.21
N ILE A 475 -2.40 24.72 4.87
CA ILE A 475 -1.87 23.49 4.27
C ILE A 475 -3.01 22.56 3.86
N LEU A 476 -3.98 22.30 4.74
CA LEU A 476 -5.14 21.45 4.41
C LEU A 476 -6.00 22.06 3.29
N ALA A 477 -6.19 23.39 3.29
CA ALA A 477 -6.89 24.08 2.21
C ALA A 477 -6.19 23.92 0.87
N TYR A 478 -4.84 23.95 0.85
CA TYR A 478 -4.06 23.70 -0.36
C TYR A 478 -4.17 22.23 -0.80
N LEU A 479 -4.00 21.28 0.12
CA LEU A 479 -4.07 19.84 -0.16
C LEU A 479 -5.43 19.42 -0.69
N TRP A 480 -6.51 19.98 -0.16
CA TRP A 480 -7.87 19.78 -0.67
C TRP A 480 -7.98 20.21 -2.14
N GLN A 481 -7.52 21.42 -2.46
CA GLN A 481 -7.58 21.93 -3.84
C GLN A 481 -6.72 21.09 -4.78
N LEU A 482 -5.60 20.58 -4.29
CA LEU A 482 -4.73 19.67 -5.03
C LEU A 482 -5.40 18.32 -5.32
N LEU A 483 -6.02 17.70 -4.31
CA LEU A 483 -6.81 16.46 -4.47
C LEU A 483 -7.95 16.65 -5.48
N ARG A 484 -8.73 17.73 -5.32
CA ARG A 484 -9.82 18.08 -6.23
C ARG A 484 -9.32 18.26 -7.66
N CYS A 485 -8.22 18.99 -7.85
CA CYS A 485 -7.62 19.20 -9.16
C CYS A 485 -7.19 17.87 -9.80
N ASN A 486 -6.56 16.98 -9.04
CA ASN A 486 -6.16 15.66 -9.52
C ASN A 486 -7.37 14.85 -10.03
N ILE A 487 -8.46 14.78 -9.27
CA ILE A 487 -9.67 14.06 -9.66
C ILE A 487 -10.31 14.64 -10.92
N LEU A 488 -10.41 15.97 -11.01
CA LEU A 488 -10.96 16.63 -12.20
C LEU A 488 -10.09 16.39 -13.45
N GLN A 489 -8.76 16.37 -13.30
CA GLN A 489 -7.86 16.03 -14.38
C GLN A 489 -7.97 14.56 -14.80
N LEU A 490 -8.13 13.63 -13.85
CA LEU A 490 -8.38 12.22 -14.16
C LEU A 490 -9.66 12.04 -14.98
N LEU A 491 -10.75 12.71 -14.58
CA LEU A 491 -12.00 12.72 -15.33
C LEU A 491 -11.86 13.37 -16.70
N ARG A 492 -11.05 14.43 -16.83
CA ARG A 492 -10.74 15.06 -18.12
C ARG A 492 -10.02 14.10 -19.07
N ASN A 493 -9.05 13.33 -18.58
CA ASN A 493 -8.24 12.44 -19.41
C ASN A 493 -9.03 11.25 -19.99
N LEU A 494 -10.15 10.86 -19.37
CA LEU A 494 -11.03 9.81 -19.90
C LEU A 494 -11.93 10.30 -21.04
N ARG A 495 -12.02 11.62 -21.27
CA ARG A 495 -12.93 12.21 -22.26
C ARG A 495 -12.23 12.36 -23.61
N PHE A 496 -12.16 11.26 -24.35
CA PHE A 496 -12.00 11.31 -25.81
C PHE A 496 -13.28 11.76 -26.54
N HIS A 497 -14.44 11.84 -25.86
CA HIS A 497 -15.76 11.97 -26.53
C HIS A 497 -16.67 13.11 -26.05
N SER A 498 -16.20 14.04 -25.20
CA SER A 498 -16.96 15.26 -24.90
C SER A 498 -16.23 16.48 -25.42
N HIS A 499 -16.90 17.28 -26.24
CA HIS A 499 -16.39 18.49 -26.90
C HIS A 499 -15.81 19.55 -25.95
N GLY A 500 -14.60 19.34 -25.42
CA GLY A 500 -13.75 20.36 -24.79
C GLY A 500 -14.24 21.04 -23.49
N LYS A 501 -15.48 20.82 -23.01
CA LYS A 501 -16.01 21.48 -21.80
C LYS A 501 -15.32 20.94 -20.54
N GLU A 502 -14.77 21.80 -19.68
CA GLU A 502 -14.21 21.40 -18.37
C GLU A 502 -15.28 20.75 -17.49
N ILE A 503 -14.96 19.64 -16.80
CA ILE A 503 -15.85 19.05 -15.79
C ILE A 503 -15.77 19.91 -14.54
N THR A 504 -16.92 20.31 -14.07
CA THR A 504 -17.13 21.02 -12.80
C THR A 504 -17.84 20.12 -11.80
N ASP A 505 -17.91 20.56 -10.55
CA ASP A 505 -18.66 19.85 -9.50
C ASP A 505 -20.13 19.67 -9.87
N VAL A 506 -20.70 20.63 -10.61
CA VAL A 506 -22.09 20.59 -11.08
C VAL A 506 -22.28 19.46 -12.08
N ASP A 507 -21.35 19.29 -13.02
CA ASP A 507 -21.44 18.20 -14.00
C ASP A 507 -21.34 16.81 -13.31
N ILE A 508 -20.55 16.70 -12.22
CA ILE A 508 -20.47 15.45 -11.41
C ILE A 508 -21.79 15.19 -10.69
N LEU A 509 -22.41 16.23 -10.13
CA LEU A 509 -23.69 16.13 -9.45
C LEU A 509 -24.82 15.73 -10.41
N GLU A 510 -24.90 16.39 -11.56
CA GLU A 510 -25.87 16.08 -12.61
C GLU A 510 -25.69 14.65 -13.14
N TRP A 511 -24.45 14.22 -13.37
CA TRP A 511 -24.14 12.85 -13.77
C TRP A 511 -24.67 11.83 -12.77
N ALA A 512 -24.40 12.02 -11.48
CA ALA A 512 -24.82 11.09 -10.43
C ALA A 512 -26.35 10.99 -10.34
N ASN A 513 -27.04 12.13 -10.34
CA ASN A 513 -28.51 12.17 -10.32
C ASN A 513 -29.12 11.52 -11.58
N THR A 514 -28.56 11.80 -12.76
CA THR A 514 -29.01 11.18 -14.02
C THR A 514 -28.80 9.67 -13.98
N LYS A 515 -27.67 9.21 -13.46
CA LYS A 515 -27.33 7.79 -13.38
C LYS A 515 -28.27 7.03 -12.43
N VAL A 516 -28.62 7.62 -11.29
CA VAL A 516 -29.59 7.06 -10.33
C VAL A 516 -31.01 7.09 -10.92
N SER A 517 -31.43 8.21 -11.51
CA SER A 517 -32.77 8.33 -12.12
C SER A 517 -33.00 7.32 -13.25
N ASN A 518 -31.99 7.09 -14.10
CA ASN A 518 -32.06 6.10 -15.18
C ASN A 518 -32.19 4.65 -14.68
N SER A 519 -31.90 4.38 -13.40
CA SER A 519 -32.11 3.07 -12.78
C SER A 519 -33.53 2.85 -12.23
N GLY A 520 -34.41 3.84 -12.36
CA GLY A 520 -35.78 3.82 -11.85
C GLY A 520 -35.95 4.36 -10.43
N SER A 521 -34.86 4.78 -9.76
CA SER A 521 -34.93 5.40 -8.43
C SER A 521 -35.40 6.85 -8.50
N GLN A 522 -36.08 7.29 -7.44
CA GLN A 522 -36.51 8.68 -7.24
C GLN A 522 -35.54 9.48 -6.36
N SER A 523 -34.51 8.84 -5.79
CA SER A 523 -33.53 9.54 -4.94
C SER A 523 -32.69 10.51 -5.77
N ARG A 524 -32.48 11.70 -5.21
CA ARG A 524 -31.73 12.78 -5.86
C ARG A 524 -31.00 13.58 -4.79
N MET A 525 -29.85 14.14 -5.15
CA MET A 525 -29.15 15.12 -4.33
C MET A 525 -29.16 16.49 -5.01
N ASP A 526 -29.51 17.54 -4.27
CA ASP A 526 -29.45 18.92 -4.78
C ASP A 526 -28.05 19.54 -4.64
N SER A 527 -27.27 19.06 -3.67
CA SER A 527 -25.89 19.46 -3.47
C SER A 527 -25.13 18.37 -2.71
N PHE A 528 -23.79 18.41 -2.74
CA PHE A 528 -22.95 17.54 -1.91
C PHE A 528 -23.00 17.86 -0.40
N LYS A 529 -23.83 18.83 0.03
CA LYS A 529 -24.10 19.18 1.43
C LYS A 529 -25.46 18.68 1.93
N ASP A 530 -26.23 18.01 1.06
CA ASP A 530 -27.58 17.59 1.40
C ASP A 530 -27.56 16.57 2.56
N LYS A 531 -28.33 16.86 3.61
CA LYS A 531 -28.41 16.04 4.81
C LYS A 531 -29.07 14.68 4.57
N SER A 532 -29.87 14.56 3.50
CA SER A 532 -30.43 13.27 3.05
C SER A 532 -29.33 12.23 2.80
N LEU A 533 -28.14 12.66 2.35
CA LEU A 533 -27.01 11.78 2.05
C LEU A 533 -26.48 11.00 3.27
N SER A 534 -26.83 11.41 4.49
CA SER A 534 -26.36 10.77 5.73
C SER A 534 -26.84 9.34 5.92
N ASP A 535 -27.94 8.93 5.27
CA ASP A 535 -28.46 7.55 5.31
C ASP A 535 -27.69 6.57 4.41
N GLY A 536 -26.90 7.11 3.47
CA GLY A 536 -26.13 6.35 2.49
C GLY A 536 -26.92 5.74 1.34
N ILE A 537 -28.26 5.84 1.33
CA ILE A 537 -29.13 5.17 0.34
C ILE A 537 -28.81 5.65 -1.07
N PHE A 538 -28.66 6.96 -1.26
CA PHE A 538 -28.30 7.54 -2.57
C PHE A 538 -27.01 6.93 -3.15
N PHE A 539 -25.98 6.72 -2.32
CA PHE A 539 -24.71 6.14 -2.79
C PHE A 539 -24.84 4.65 -3.11
N LEU A 540 -25.64 3.90 -2.34
CA LEU A 540 -25.92 2.50 -2.63
C LEU A 540 -26.69 2.35 -3.95
N GLU A 541 -27.67 3.22 -4.20
CA GLU A 541 -28.38 3.26 -5.48
C GLU A 541 -27.45 3.66 -6.63
N LEU A 542 -26.58 4.66 -6.44
CA LEU A 542 -25.58 5.06 -7.42
C LEU A 542 -24.62 3.92 -7.76
N LEU A 543 -24.10 3.21 -6.75
CA LEU A 543 -23.22 2.06 -6.95
C LEU A 543 -23.94 0.92 -7.68
N SER A 544 -25.19 0.64 -7.33
CA SER A 544 -26.03 -0.35 -8.00
C SER A 544 -26.34 0.03 -9.46
N ALA A 545 -26.52 1.32 -9.75
CA ALA A 545 -26.74 1.83 -11.09
C ALA A 545 -25.46 1.81 -11.96
N VAL A 546 -24.30 1.96 -11.32
CA VAL A 546 -22.99 1.95 -11.99
C VAL A 546 -22.54 0.52 -12.32
N GLN A 547 -22.66 -0.41 -11.38
CA GLN A 547 -22.39 -1.83 -11.61
C GLN A 547 -23.51 -2.65 -10.97
N PRO A 548 -24.44 -3.20 -11.78
CA PRO A 548 -25.45 -4.11 -11.27
C PRO A 548 -24.80 -5.30 -10.53
N ARG A 549 -25.40 -5.74 -9.42
CA ARG A 549 -24.99 -6.88 -8.57
C ARG A 549 -23.90 -6.63 -7.51
N VAL A 550 -23.25 -5.47 -7.45
CA VAL A 550 -22.24 -5.22 -6.39
C VAL A 550 -22.86 -4.86 -5.04
N VAL A 551 -24.09 -4.36 -5.05
CA VAL A 551 -24.87 -4.05 -3.85
C VAL A 551 -25.82 -5.21 -3.56
N ASN A 552 -25.69 -5.79 -2.37
CA ASN A 552 -26.69 -6.70 -1.84
C ASN A 552 -27.66 -5.93 -0.95
N TRP A 553 -28.85 -5.62 -1.49
CA TRP A 553 -29.90 -4.88 -0.80
C TRP A 553 -30.43 -5.57 0.47
N SER A 554 -30.23 -6.88 0.64
CA SER A 554 -30.62 -7.57 1.88
C SER A 554 -29.75 -7.16 3.09
N LEU A 555 -28.58 -6.56 2.83
CA LEU A 555 -27.63 -6.13 3.85
C LEU A 555 -27.73 -4.62 4.14
N VAL A 556 -28.51 -3.90 3.33
CA VAL A 556 -28.72 -2.46 3.44
C VAL A 556 -29.79 -2.18 4.49
N THR A 557 -29.50 -1.24 5.37
CA THR A 557 -30.45 -0.77 6.39
C THR A 557 -31.15 0.50 5.94
N LYS A 558 -32.19 0.91 6.66
CA LYS A 558 -32.93 2.15 6.34
C LYS A 558 -32.16 3.43 6.67
N GLY A 559 -31.08 3.35 7.46
CA GLY A 559 -30.28 4.53 7.83
C GLY A 559 -31.01 5.52 8.75
N VAL A 560 -31.90 5.04 9.62
CA VAL A 560 -32.66 5.90 10.55
C VAL A 560 -31.84 6.20 11.81
N THR A 561 -31.21 5.16 12.37
CA THR A 561 -30.33 5.28 13.54
C THR A 561 -28.88 5.56 13.14
N ASP A 562 -28.08 6.12 14.04
CA ASP A 562 -26.67 6.43 13.75
C ASP A 562 -25.85 5.15 13.47
N GLU A 563 -26.18 4.05 14.15
CA GLU A 563 -25.60 2.73 13.90
C GLU A 563 -25.93 2.22 12.48
N GLU A 564 -27.19 2.34 12.05
CA GLU A 564 -27.62 1.98 10.70
C GLU A 564 -26.90 2.81 9.63
N LYS A 565 -26.83 4.13 9.83
CA LYS A 565 -26.09 5.03 8.94
C LYS A 565 -24.63 4.63 8.83
N LYS A 566 -23.99 4.33 9.96
CA LYS A 566 -22.59 3.88 10.01
C LYS A 566 -22.39 2.53 9.32
N MET A 567 -23.32 1.59 9.47
CA MET A 567 -23.31 0.31 8.75
C MET A 567 -23.43 0.51 7.23
N ASN A 568 -24.35 1.36 6.78
CA ASN A 568 -24.49 1.68 5.35
C ASN A 568 -23.23 2.38 4.80
N ALA A 569 -22.69 3.36 5.53
CA ALA A 569 -21.48 4.10 5.16
C ALA A 569 -20.24 3.18 5.04
N SER A 570 -20.06 2.25 5.98
CA SER A 570 -18.97 1.27 5.94
C SER A 570 -19.09 0.34 4.73
N TYR A 571 -20.31 -0.07 4.40
CA TYR A 571 -20.61 -0.90 3.24
C TYR A 571 -20.34 -0.15 1.92
N ILE A 572 -20.78 1.11 1.80
CA ILE A 572 -20.54 1.99 0.63
C ILE A 572 -19.04 2.11 0.35
N ILE A 573 -18.24 2.41 1.37
CA ILE A 573 -16.79 2.57 1.24
C ILE A 573 -16.16 1.26 0.74
N SER A 574 -16.59 0.13 1.30
CA SER A 574 -16.06 -1.19 0.92
C SER A 574 -16.44 -1.56 -0.51
N ILE A 575 -17.68 -1.35 -0.94
CA ILE A 575 -18.10 -1.58 -2.34
C ILE A 575 -17.34 -0.65 -3.29
N ALA A 576 -17.22 0.64 -2.98
CA ALA A 576 -16.51 1.58 -3.84
C ALA A 576 -15.03 1.17 -4.01
N ARG A 577 -14.37 0.75 -2.93
CA ARG A 577 -13.00 0.20 -2.98
C ARG A 577 -12.92 -1.11 -3.77
N LYS A 578 -13.92 -1.98 -3.65
CA LYS A 578 -14.05 -3.25 -4.40
C LYS A 578 -14.17 -3.03 -5.90
N LEU A 579 -14.93 -2.02 -6.32
CA LEU A 579 -14.98 -1.60 -7.73
C LEU A 579 -13.60 -1.14 -8.22
N GLY A 580 -12.87 -0.41 -7.38
CA GLY A 580 -11.55 0.13 -7.73
C GLY A 580 -11.36 1.60 -7.39
N CYS A 581 -12.31 2.21 -6.69
CA CYS A 581 -12.22 3.59 -6.26
C CYS A 581 -11.14 3.72 -5.16
N SER A 582 -10.08 4.48 -5.45
CA SER A 582 -9.00 4.75 -4.49
C SER A 582 -9.38 5.90 -3.56
N ILE A 583 -10.22 5.62 -2.58
CA ILE A 583 -10.82 6.60 -1.66
C ILE A 583 -10.29 6.49 -0.22
N PHE A 584 -10.23 7.63 0.46
CA PHE A 584 -9.61 7.79 1.80
C PHE A 584 -10.56 8.37 2.86
N LEU A 585 -11.84 8.52 2.54
CA LEU A 585 -12.86 8.95 3.51
C LEU A 585 -13.19 7.85 4.53
N LEU A 586 -13.69 8.27 5.68
CA LEU A 586 -14.20 7.40 6.74
C LEU A 586 -15.73 7.31 6.71
N PRO A 587 -16.36 6.31 7.35
CA PRO A 587 -17.82 6.22 7.45
C PRO A 587 -18.45 7.50 7.99
N GLU A 588 -17.78 8.15 8.95
CA GLU A 588 -18.22 9.39 9.57
C GLU A 588 -18.31 10.55 8.57
N ASP A 589 -17.49 10.55 7.51
CA ASP A 589 -17.55 11.59 6.47
C ASP A 589 -18.85 11.50 5.64
N ILE A 590 -19.47 10.32 5.57
CA ILE A 590 -20.77 10.13 4.92
C ILE A 590 -21.88 10.53 5.88
N THR A 591 -21.85 10.02 7.12
CA THR A 591 -22.92 10.26 8.11
C THR A 591 -23.02 11.73 8.51
N GLU A 592 -21.88 12.44 8.61
CA GLU A 592 -21.83 13.88 8.92
C GLU A 592 -22.03 14.76 7.67
N VAL A 593 -22.02 14.16 6.47
CA VAL A 593 -22.12 14.82 5.16
C VAL A 593 -20.97 15.83 4.94
N ASN A 594 -19.74 15.31 4.96
CA ASN A 594 -18.56 16.08 4.60
C ASN A 594 -18.49 16.27 3.08
N GLN A 595 -19.00 17.41 2.59
CA GLN A 595 -19.10 17.75 1.17
C GLN A 595 -17.83 17.48 0.34
N LYS A 596 -16.63 17.67 0.91
CA LYS A 596 -15.36 17.48 0.20
C LYS A 596 -15.14 15.99 -0.10
N MET A 597 -15.41 15.16 0.91
CA MET A 597 -15.26 13.71 0.81
C MET A 597 -16.38 13.10 -0.02
N ILE A 598 -17.60 13.62 0.08
CA ILE A 598 -18.73 13.24 -0.76
C ILE A 598 -18.47 13.52 -2.25
N LEU A 599 -17.96 14.71 -2.59
CA LEU A 599 -17.54 15.04 -3.95
C LEU A 599 -16.48 14.06 -4.45
N THR A 600 -15.48 13.79 -3.62
CA THR A 600 -14.37 12.86 -3.95
C THR A 600 -14.87 11.44 -4.19
N LEU A 601 -15.80 10.94 -3.36
CA LEU A 601 -16.44 9.64 -3.54
C LEU A 601 -17.21 9.57 -4.86
N THR A 602 -18.10 10.53 -5.10
CA THR A 602 -18.95 10.58 -6.30
C THR A 602 -18.10 10.64 -7.58
N ALA A 603 -17.09 11.51 -7.59
CA ALA A 603 -16.19 11.68 -8.71
C ALA A 603 -15.31 10.44 -8.95
N SER A 604 -14.92 9.71 -7.89
CA SER A 604 -14.17 8.46 -8.01
C SER A 604 -15.02 7.34 -8.63
N ILE A 605 -16.30 7.25 -8.25
CA ILE A 605 -17.26 6.32 -8.85
C ILE A 605 -17.48 6.67 -10.33
N MET A 606 -17.66 7.95 -10.65
CA MET A 606 -17.76 8.44 -12.03
C MET A 606 -16.53 8.08 -12.86
N TYR A 607 -15.33 8.32 -12.33
CA TYR A 607 -14.08 8.01 -12.99
C TYR A 607 -13.97 6.52 -13.31
N TRP A 608 -14.30 5.67 -12.35
CA TRP A 608 -14.30 4.22 -12.54
C TRP A 608 -15.27 3.80 -13.66
N PHE A 609 -16.51 4.29 -13.62
CA PHE A 609 -17.54 3.99 -14.63
C PHE A 609 -17.11 4.42 -16.04
N LEU A 610 -16.58 5.63 -16.18
CA LEU A 610 -16.17 6.16 -17.48
C LEU A 610 -14.93 5.46 -18.05
N LYS A 611 -14.10 4.86 -17.20
CA LYS A 611 -12.92 4.11 -17.61
C LYS A 611 -13.26 2.77 -18.26
N GLN A 612 -14.44 2.20 -17.99
CA GLN A 612 -14.83 0.92 -18.56
C GLN A 612 -15.11 1.02 -20.08
N PRO A 613 -14.69 0.01 -20.86
CA PRO A 613 -14.92 -0.05 -22.31
C PRO A 613 -16.42 -0.07 -22.62
N VAL A 614 -16.80 0.55 -23.74
CA VAL A 614 -18.21 0.81 -24.11
C VAL A 614 -19.03 -0.47 -24.30
N GLU A 615 -18.41 -1.60 -24.61
CA GLU A 615 -19.08 -2.89 -24.84
C GLU A 615 -19.76 -3.49 -23.59
N GLU A 616 -19.34 -3.11 -22.37
CA GLU A 616 -19.96 -3.57 -21.11
C GLU A 616 -21.08 -2.64 -20.61
N ARG A 617 -21.39 -1.56 -21.35
CA ARG A 617 -22.49 -0.66 -20.96
C ARG A 617 -23.81 -1.30 -21.42
N PRO A 618 -24.76 -1.63 -20.52
CA PRO A 618 -26.11 -1.94 -20.97
C PRO A 618 -26.65 -0.70 -21.67
N SER A 619 -26.75 -0.77 -23.00
CA SER A 619 -27.38 0.26 -23.82
C SER A 619 -28.84 0.35 -23.40
N GLY A 620 -29.26 1.55 -22.98
CA GLY A 620 -30.65 1.86 -22.77
C GLY A 620 -31.42 1.59 -24.06
N ILE A 621 -32.45 0.75 -23.96
CA ILE A 621 -33.41 0.51 -25.02
C ILE A 621 -34.17 1.83 -25.19
N SER A 622 -33.96 2.51 -26.32
CA SER A 622 -34.91 3.49 -26.84
C SER A 622 -36.01 2.71 -27.57
N ASP A 623 -37.22 2.77 -27.04
CA ASP A 623 -38.41 2.15 -27.63
C ASP A 623 -38.87 2.83 -28.93
N SER A 624 -39.62 2.02 -29.70
CA SER A 624 -40.49 2.32 -30.85
C SER A 624 -39.85 2.32 -32.25
N GLU A 625 -39.94 1.20 -32.97
CA GLU A 625 -41.09 0.88 -33.85
C GLU A 625 -40.92 -0.51 -34.51
N ALA A 626 -42.07 -1.09 -34.89
CA ALA A 626 -42.27 -2.27 -35.74
C ALA A 626 -42.23 -3.68 -35.09
N SER A 627 -43.43 -4.09 -34.66
CA SER A 627 -43.91 -5.48 -34.70
C SER A 627 -43.55 -6.20 -36.00
N SER A 628 -42.99 -7.40 -35.92
CA SER A 628 -43.54 -8.64 -36.51
C SER A 628 -42.49 -9.77 -36.56
N GLN A 629 -42.99 -11.00 -36.43
CA GLN A 629 -42.32 -12.28 -36.71
C GLN A 629 -41.55 -12.95 -35.56
N LEU A 630 -42.34 -13.70 -34.77
CA LEU A 630 -41.98 -15.04 -34.32
C LEU A 630 -41.83 -15.96 -35.55
N GLU A 631 -40.70 -16.68 -35.66
CA GLU A 631 -40.53 -18.07 -36.15
C GLU A 631 -39.01 -18.36 -36.34
N THR A 632 -38.40 -19.14 -35.43
CA THR A 632 -37.91 -20.54 -35.58
C THR A 632 -36.57 -20.76 -36.32
N ILE A 633 -35.68 -21.47 -35.61
CA ILE A 633 -34.70 -22.50 -36.07
C ILE A 633 -33.32 -22.05 -36.58
N SER A 634 -32.33 -22.35 -35.73
CA SER A 634 -31.11 -23.16 -35.94
C SER A 634 -30.30 -23.14 -37.24
N ASN A 635 -28.98 -23.16 -36.99
CA ASN A 635 -27.90 -23.92 -37.65
C ASN A 635 -26.93 -23.20 -38.60
N SER A 636 -25.65 -23.32 -38.20
CA SER A 636 -24.46 -23.67 -38.97
C SER A 636 -24.04 -22.80 -40.15
N THR A 637 -22.80 -22.30 -40.08
CA THR A 637 -21.92 -22.20 -41.25
C THR A 637 -20.53 -22.73 -40.90
N LEU A 638 -20.19 -23.83 -41.56
CA LEU A 638 -18.84 -24.35 -41.83
C LEU A 638 -18.38 -23.84 -43.21
N ASP A 639 -17.11 -24.12 -43.50
CA ASP A 639 -16.34 -24.04 -44.76
C ASP A 639 -15.37 -22.83 -44.85
N ASP A 640 -14.07 -22.98 -45.16
CA ASP A 640 -13.38 -24.13 -45.78
C ASP A 640 -11.84 -24.10 -45.61
N SER A 641 -11.21 -25.25 -45.94
CA SER A 641 -9.84 -25.51 -46.41
C SER A 641 -8.76 -26.02 -45.42
N SER A 642 -8.50 -27.34 -45.40
CA SER A 642 -7.50 -27.98 -46.29
C SER A 642 -7.16 -29.45 -45.93
N SER A 643 -7.27 -30.30 -46.97
CA SER A 643 -6.44 -31.47 -47.36
C SER A 643 -6.37 -32.77 -46.52
N GLU A 644 -6.94 -33.82 -47.15
CA GLU A 644 -6.33 -35.11 -47.55
C GLU A 644 -6.07 -36.26 -46.55
N SER A 645 -6.84 -37.34 -46.75
CA SER A 645 -6.39 -38.69 -47.20
C SER A 645 -6.73 -39.90 -46.31
N SER A 646 -6.89 -41.05 -46.99
CA SER A 646 -7.22 -42.43 -46.56
C SER A 646 -8.70 -42.69 -46.22
N ILE A 647 -9.55 -43.06 -47.19
CA ILE A 647 -9.75 -44.39 -47.82
C ILE A 647 -10.21 -45.46 -46.82
N ASP A 648 -11.53 -45.69 -46.88
CA ASP A 648 -12.27 -46.87 -46.46
C ASP A 648 -11.66 -48.18 -46.99
N GLU A 649 -11.86 -49.28 -46.26
CA GLU A 649 -12.68 -50.36 -46.80
C GLU A 649 -13.06 -51.42 -45.74
N ASN A 650 -14.38 -51.58 -45.61
CA ASN A 650 -15.13 -52.84 -45.59
C ASN A 650 -14.89 -53.85 -44.46
N ARG A 651 -15.96 -54.16 -43.72
CA ARG A 651 -16.84 -55.31 -44.05
C ARG A 651 -18.05 -55.44 -43.13
N HIS A 652 -19.22 -55.50 -43.78
CA HIS A 652 -20.42 -56.30 -43.49
C HIS A 652 -20.44 -57.12 -42.19
N LEU A 653 -21.45 -56.89 -41.35
CA LEU A 653 -22.76 -57.56 -41.44
C LEU A 653 -23.82 -56.77 -40.66
#